data_AF-A0A9P4MXV3-F1
#
_entry.id   AF-A0A9P4MXV3-F1
#
_cell.length_a   1.000
_cell.length_b   1.000
_cell.length_c   1.000
_cell.angle_alpha   90.00
_cell.angle_beta   90.00
_cell.angle_gamma   90.00
#
_symmetry.space_group_name_H-M   'P 1'
#
loop_
_entity.id
_entity.type
_entity.pdbx_description
1 polymer ?
#
loop_
_entity_poly.entity_id
_entity_poly.type
_entity_poly.pdbx_seq_one_letter_code
_entity_poly.pdbx_strand_id
1 'polypeptide(L)'
;MSPSMGPTDDLNSQTDYLSSQTEYTNSPTDSSKSSTYYLNSPRDYPSLTDSPSPAPTFGNTTASTTFTSSCQNGNLSHILACTSTIKPKPTTASSTAPIATSECVPCGGQNGTLPYCGADINTDYYRFTPKTCRTVRYDFDITNTTITPDGVSRTALVVNGQMPGPAIEANWGDTIIVTVNNKLTDNGTSIHFHGIRQFNSNQYDGVPSITQCPIAPGESMTYRWIADSYGTSWYHSHFALQTWMGVFGPIIIHGPTAKGYDVDAGTVMLQDWSHKTVDSLFPAAQKNGTGGPQIMDNGLINGMNTWGSESAANSTGRRFEWDATVVPGQTYLLRIVNAAIQSTYKFYIDGHTLEVISMDFTPIKPYKTKILKISIGQRYEVLVKADQPVGDYWMRSDNQNACGAVTTQAKDIKGIIRYVGSAGGTPTSTAYSYTDECTDEPMISLAPILSLSPTNKALEIDYNVTFGVNDKNMFKWYLENSTFESKYSSPTLLSFLENSTAHTVSNNLFLDLPNAGEWIYIVLESALNLPHPIHLHGHDFFIMAQGSGTYSPSTPLQFKNPPRRDTALMPGGGFLVIAFVTENPGAWLLHCHIGWHQSMGFALQILEMKGEIRGVSEGVKGSVGVMQDVCEKWRNWEDGKGGQNLNSPI
;
A
#
# COMPACT_ATOMS: atom_id res chain seq x y z
N MET A 1 -9.68 -2.98 -66.78
CA MET A 1 -9.75 -1.58 -67.24
C MET A 1 -8.83 -0.75 -66.34
N SER A 2 -7.66 -0.40 -66.86
CA SER A 2 -6.73 0.63 -66.35
C SER A 2 -7.18 2.00 -66.91
N PRO A 3 -6.66 3.20 -66.52
CA PRO A 3 -5.24 3.56 -66.24
C PRO A 3 -5.03 4.24 -64.87
N SER A 4 -3.91 4.08 -64.15
CA SER A 4 -2.49 4.45 -64.36
C SER A 4 -2.17 5.94 -64.23
N MET A 5 -1.30 6.31 -63.26
CA MET A 5 0.01 6.96 -63.46
C MET A 5 0.64 7.43 -62.11
N GLY A 6 1.81 6.88 -61.75
CA GLY A 6 2.92 7.67 -61.16
C GLY A 6 3.75 8.30 -62.30
N PRO A 7 5.06 8.65 -62.17
CA PRO A 7 6.03 8.31 -61.10
C PRO A 7 7.14 9.39 -60.83
N THR A 8 8.24 8.97 -60.17
CA THR A 8 9.66 9.45 -60.24
C THR A 8 10.10 10.70 -59.45
N ASP A 9 11.34 10.86 -58.96
CA ASP A 9 12.54 10.01 -58.75
C ASP A 9 13.55 10.82 -57.88
N ASP A 10 14.69 10.19 -57.56
CA ASP A 10 16.03 10.73 -57.20
C ASP A 10 16.39 10.93 -55.72
N LEU A 11 17.64 10.73 -55.26
CA LEU A 11 18.77 9.82 -55.54
C LEU A 11 19.89 10.31 -54.58
N ASN A 12 20.64 9.37 -53.98
CA ASN A 12 22.06 9.45 -53.57
C ASN A 12 22.69 10.74 -52.98
N SER A 13 23.29 10.60 -51.79
CA SER A 13 24.76 10.47 -51.57
C SER A 13 25.13 10.86 -50.12
N GLN A 14 25.66 9.95 -49.30
CA GLN A 14 27.07 9.55 -49.14
C GLN A 14 27.93 10.57 -48.37
N THR A 15 28.38 10.21 -47.15
CA THR A 15 29.78 9.91 -46.74
C THR A 15 30.12 10.31 -45.29
N ASP A 16 30.53 9.26 -44.54
CA ASP A 16 31.73 9.15 -43.70
C ASP A 16 32.13 10.26 -42.72
N TYR A 17 32.21 9.88 -41.44
CA TYR A 17 33.48 9.97 -40.71
C TYR A 17 33.65 8.76 -39.77
N LEU A 18 34.74 8.03 -40.01
CA LEU A 18 35.21 6.83 -39.33
C LEU A 18 35.89 7.12 -37.99
N SER A 19 35.72 6.14 -37.08
CA SER A 19 36.72 5.55 -36.18
C SER A 19 37.44 6.40 -35.13
N SER A 20 37.38 5.93 -33.88
CA SER A 20 38.55 5.25 -33.32
C SER A 20 38.13 4.26 -32.23
N GLN A 21 38.43 2.99 -32.49
CA GLN A 21 38.53 1.93 -31.49
C GLN A 21 39.85 2.08 -30.73
N THR A 22 39.90 1.57 -29.50
CA THR A 22 41.11 0.86 -29.04
C THR A 22 40.66 -0.36 -28.24
N GLU A 23 40.91 -1.52 -28.83
CA GLU A 23 40.90 -2.84 -28.19
C GLU A 23 42.09 -2.97 -27.23
N TYR A 24 41.93 -3.78 -26.19
CA TYR A 24 43.02 -4.63 -25.69
C TYR A 24 42.46 -6.02 -25.39
N THR A 25 43.15 -7.02 -25.93
CA THR A 25 42.76 -8.42 -26.02
C THR A 25 43.41 -9.29 -24.93
N ASN A 26 42.60 -10.14 -24.32
CA ASN A 26 42.75 -11.56 -23.95
C ASN A 26 43.99 -12.15 -23.22
N SER A 27 43.64 -12.83 -22.09
CA SER A 27 43.93 -14.24 -21.71
C SER A 27 45.07 -14.54 -20.69
N PRO A 28 45.11 -15.74 -20.05
CA PRO A 28 44.29 -16.18 -18.91
C PRO A 28 45.15 -16.73 -17.73
N THR A 29 44.60 -16.96 -16.52
CA THR A 29 44.98 -18.08 -15.60
C THR A 29 44.23 -18.06 -14.25
N ASP A 30 43.62 -19.21 -13.98
CA ASP A 30 43.41 -20.02 -12.76
C ASP A 30 43.63 -19.49 -11.31
N SER A 31 42.74 -20.03 -10.45
CA SER A 31 42.91 -20.44 -9.05
C SER A 31 42.66 -19.46 -7.89
N SER A 32 41.64 -19.82 -7.10
CA SER A 32 41.55 -19.84 -5.63
C SER A 32 42.39 -18.82 -4.81
N LYS A 33 41.71 -18.03 -3.97
CA LYS A 33 41.80 -18.12 -2.49
C LYS A 33 41.11 -16.96 -1.77
N SER A 34 40.38 -17.36 -0.73
CA SER A 34 40.11 -16.62 0.50
C SER A 34 41.28 -15.73 0.95
N SER A 35 41.00 -14.49 1.37
CA SER A 35 41.37 -14.01 2.71
C SER A 35 40.90 -12.56 2.96
N THR A 36 40.30 -12.40 4.13
CA THR A 36 40.18 -11.17 4.94
C THR A 36 41.51 -10.44 5.10
N TYR A 37 41.52 -9.11 5.14
CA TYR A 37 42.29 -8.31 6.12
C TYR A 37 41.79 -6.86 6.22
N TYR A 38 41.73 -6.39 7.48
CA TYR A 38 41.42 -5.05 7.96
C TYR A 38 42.56 -4.04 7.73
N LEU A 39 42.22 -2.76 7.95
CA LEU A 39 43.03 -1.58 8.36
C LEU A 39 43.28 -0.53 7.27
N ASN A 40 42.68 0.66 7.42
CA ASN A 40 43.41 1.84 7.89
C ASN A 40 42.49 3.02 8.22
N SER A 41 42.74 3.63 9.38
CA SER A 41 42.29 4.96 9.80
C SER A 41 43.52 5.89 9.85
N PRO A 42 43.40 7.17 10.23
CA PRO A 42 43.26 8.34 9.37
C PRO A 42 44.57 9.19 9.33
N ARG A 43 44.64 10.18 8.44
CA ARG A 43 45.67 11.24 8.52
C ARG A 43 45.02 12.62 8.63
N ASP A 44 45.49 13.33 9.65
CA ASP A 44 45.19 14.69 10.05
C ASP A 44 45.42 15.74 8.95
N TYR A 45 44.55 16.74 8.88
CA TYR A 45 44.88 18.12 8.49
C TYR A 45 44.01 19.12 9.29
N PRO A 46 44.51 20.35 9.54
CA PRO A 46 44.23 21.11 10.76
C PRO A 46 43.00 22.02 10.72
N SER A 47 42.57 22.35 11.94
CA SER A 47 41.53 23.30 12.32
C SER A 47 41.67 24.69 11.68
N LEU A 48 40.55 25.21 11.17
CA LEU A 48 40.30 26.64 11.15
C LEU A 48 39.02 26.92 11.94
N THR A 49 39.22 27.70 12.99
CA THR A 49 38.25 28.26 13.92
C THR A 49 37.45 29.37 13.23
N ASP A 50 36.12 29.31 13.30
CA ASP A 50 35.32 30.49 13.60
C ASP A 50 33.88 30.11 14.01
N SER A 51 33.50 30.59 15.18
CA SER A 51 32.15 30.66 15.77
C SER A 51 32.27 31.66 16.94
N PRO A 52 31.19 32.29 17.45
CA PRO A 52 29.78 31.89 17.29
C PRO A 52 28.77 33.05 17.13
N SER A 53 27.50 32.70 16.89
CA SER A 53 26.42 33.23 17.74
C SER A 53 25.26 32.23 17.85
N PRO A 54 24.62 32.07 19.03
CA PRO A 54 23.84 30.88 19.36
C PRO A 54 22.33 31.05 19.18
N ALA A 55 21.66 29.96 18.81
CA ALA A 55 20.20 29.79 18.90
C ALA A 55 19.78 29.49 20.35
N PRO A 56 18.56 29.89 20.77
CA PRO A 56 18.16 29.89 22.18
C PRO A 56 17.75 28.51 22.70
N THR A 57 18.20 28.21 23.92
CA THR A 57 17.79 27.07 24.74
C THR A 57 16.50 27.38 25.51
N PHE A 58 15.48 26.53 25.38
CA PHE A 58 14.31 26.54 26.27
C PHE A 58 14.62 25.76 27.55
N GLY A 59 14.60 26.45 28.69
CA GLY A 59 14.72 25.87 30.02
C GLY A 59 13.36 25.50 30.61
N ASN A 60 13.28 24.30 31.19
CA ASN A 60 12.16 23.86 32.03
C ASN A 60 12.19 24.60 33.38
N THR A 61 11.15 25.37 33.68
CA THR A 61 10.84 25.82 35.05
C THR A 61 9.41 25.42 35.41
N THR A 62 9.30 24.45 36.33
CA THR A 62 8.08 24.11 37.06
C THR A 62 7.87 25.12 38.18
N ALA A 63 6.80 25.92 38.10
CA ALA A 63 6.31 26.73 39.21
C ALA A 63 5.00 26.14 39.73
N SER A 64 4.99 25.85 41.03
CA SER A 64 3.82 25.40 41.80
C SER A 64 3.04 26.63 42.29
N THR A 65 1.74 26.69 42.00
CA THR A 65 0.82 27.61 42.67
C THR A 65 -0.46 26.87 43.07
N THR A 66 -0.67 26.80 44.37
CA THR A 66 -1.85 26.30 45.07
C THR A 66 -2.98 27.34 45.02
N PHE A 67 -4.19 26.92 44.68
CA PHE A 67 -5.41 27.68 44.94
C PHE A 67 -6.38 26.84 45.79
N THR A 68 -6.79 27.40 46.92
CA THR A 68 -7.83 26.90 47.83
C THR A 68 -9.20 27.40 47.37
N SER A 69 -10.20 26.53 47.26
CA SER A 69 -11.61 26.92 47.06
C SER A 69 -12.46 26.56 48.27
N SER A 70 -13.05 27.57 48.91
CA SER A 70 -14.14 27.46 49.88
C SER A 70 -15.49 27.37 49.15
N CYS A 71 -16.32 26.37 49.49
CA CYS A 71 -17.69 26.26 48.98
C CYS A 71 -18.69 26.95 49.93
N GLN A 72 -19.57 27.81 49.39
CA GLN A 72 -20.85 28.17 50.01
C GLN A 72 -22.01 27.83 49.06
N ASN A 73 -23.09 27.33 49.64
CA ASN A 73 -24.27 26.78 49.00
C ASN A 73 -25.23 27.86 48.46
N GLY A 74 -25.85 27.60 47.30
CA GLY A 74 -27.01 28.34 46.79
C GLY A 74 -27.62 27.77 45.50
N ASN A 75 -28.68 26.96 45.67
CA ASN A 75 -29.80 26.62 44.77
C ASN A 75 -29.66 26.46 43.24
N LEU A 76 -29.79 25.17 42.82
CA LEU A 76 -30.73 24.59 41.84
C LEU A 76 -30.96 25.28 40.48
N SER A 77 -30.31 24.77 39.43
CA SER A 77 -30.95 24.10 38.26
C SER A 77 -29.90 23.68 37.21
N HIS A 78 -30.15 22.56 36.53
CA HIS A 78 -29.32 21.82 35.54
C HIS A 78 -28.55 20.59 36.06
N ILE A 79 -29.05 19.42 35.64
CA ILE A 79 -28.45 18.10 35.81
C ILE A 79 -27.32 17.95 34.77
N LEU A 80 -26.06 17.94 35.22
CA LEU A 80 -24.93 17.40 34.46
C LEU A 80 -24.66 15.97 34.91
N ALA A 81 -24.53 15.05 33.95
CA ALA A 81 -24.11 13.68 34.17
C ALA A 81 -22.66 13.63 34.67
N CYS A 82 -22.44 12.96 35.80
CA CYS A 82 -21.13 12.70 36.39
C CYS A 82 -20.41 11.55 35.67
N THR A 83 -19.15 11.76 35.27
CA THR A 83 -18.21 10.69 34.92
C THR A 83 -17.22 10.49 36.06
N SER A 84 -17.16 9.28 36.62
CA SER A 84 -16.19 8.90 37.66
C SER A 84 -14.88 8.41 37.02
N THR A 85 -13.75 9.03 37.39
CA THR A 85 -12.41 8.53 37.04
C THR A 85 -11.83 7.72 38.20
N ILE A 86 -11.58 6.43 37.96
CA ILE A 86 -10.84 5.54 38.87
C ILE A 86 -9.35 5.69 38.55
N LYS A 87 -8.52 6.04 39.55
CA LYS A 87 -7.05 6.02 39.44
C LYS A 87 -6.50 4.64 39.82
N PRO A 88 -5.55 4.05 39.06
CA PRO A 88 -4.87 2.83 39.46
C PRO A 88 -3.77 3.08 40.50
N LYS A 89 -3.58 2.08 41.37
CA LYS A 89 -2.59 2.02 42.47
C LYS A 89 -1.20 1.61 41.93
N PRO A 90 -0.08 2.13 42.47
CA PRO A 90 1.25 1.75 41.99
C PRO A 90 1.69 0.40 42.57
N THR A 91 2.14 -0.51 41.71
CA THR A 91 2.88 -1.73 42.06
C THR A 91 4.37 -1.53 41.80
N THR A 92 5.18 -1.68 42.84
CA THR A 92 6.66 -1.63 42.79
C THR A 92 7.23 -2.87 42.09
N ALA A 93 7.88 -2.67 40.94
CA ALA A 93 8.69 -3.70 40.28
C ALA A 93 10.17 -3.51 40.65
N SER A 94 10.81 -4.58 41.13
CA SER A 94 12.23 -4.67 41.45
C SER A 94 13.08 -4.62 40.18
N SER A 95 14.00 -3.65 40.07
CA SER A 95 14.90 -3.53 38.92
C SER A 95 16.13 -4.42 39.11
N THR A 96 16.28 -5.43 38.24
CA THR A 96 17.61 -5.97 37.92
C THR A 96 18.21 -5.11 36.81
N ALA A 97 19.46 -4.68 37.00
CA ALA A 97 20.15 -3.81 36.04
C ALA A 97 20.39 -4.55 34.71
N PRO A 98 20.10 -3.95 33.55
CA PRO A 98 20.40 -4.57 32.26
C PRO A 98 21.92 -4.58 32.01
N ILE A 99 22.44 -5.74 31.58
CA ILE A 99 23.78 -5.87 31.02
C ILE A 99 23.77 -5.27 29.61
N ALA A 100 24.71 -4.38 29.32
CA ALA A 100 24.83 -3.69 28.03
C ALA A 100 25.00 -4.67 26.87
N THR A 101 24.13 -4.58 25.87
CA THR A 101 24.34 -5.17 24.53
C THR A 101 24.59 -4.02 23.55
N SER A 102 25.56 -4.22 22.65
CA SER A 102 26.12 -3.22 21.73
C SER A 102 25.11 -2.18 21.23
N GLU A 103 25.34 -0.94 21.67
CA GLU A 103 24.58 0.26 21.38
C GLU A 103 24.44 0.46 19.87
N CYS A 104 23.21 0.42 19.35
CA CYS A 104 22.96 0.85 17.98
C CYS A 104 23.28 2.34 17.89
N VAL A 105 24.36 2.70 17.18
CA VAL A 105 24.74 4.10 16.94
C VAL A 105 23.95 4.62 15.74
N PRO A 106 23.12 5.68 15.89
CA PRO A 106 22.40 6.31 14.78
C PRO A 106 23.38 6.76 13.69
N CYS A 107 23.08 6.44 12.44
CA CYS A 107 23.96 6.63 11.28
C CYS A 107 25.35 5.98 11.42
N GLY A 108 25.54 5.07 12.39
CA GLY A 108 26.81 4.40 12.63
C GLY A 108 27.20 3.53 11.43
N GLY A 109 28.29 3.91 10.75
CA GLY A 109 28.74 3.29 9.51
C GLY A 109 28.16 3.92 8.23
N GLN A 110 27.41 5.02 8.35
CA GLN A 110 26.83 5.77 7.22
C GLN A 110 27.35 7.21 7.21
N ASN A 111 27.41 7.80 6.02
CA ASN A 111 27.90 9.17 5.85
C ASN A 111 26.77 10.17 6.12
N GLY A 112 26.79 10.86 7.25
CA GLY A 112 25.86 11.96 7.54
C GLY A 112 25.21 11.86 8.91
N THR A 113 24.14 12.64 9.11
CA THR A 113 23.39 12.72 10.36
C THR A 113 21.92 12.40 10.15
N LEU A 114 21.20 12.17 11.24
CA LEU A 114 19.73 12.09 11.24
C LEU A 114 19.09 13.32 10.56
N PRO A 115 17.86 13.20 10.01
CA PRO A 115 16.99 12.02 10.08
C PRO A 115 17.32 10.90 9.09
N TYR A 116 18.02 11.19 7.98
CA TYR A 116 18.19 10.23 6.87
C TYR A 116 19.64 9.77 6.63
N CYS A 117 20.54 10.04 7.58
CA CYS A 117 21.94 9.61 7.52
C CYS A 117 22.64 10.01 6.22
N GLY A 118 22.43 11.28 5.81
CA GLY A 118 22.98 11.87 4.60
C GLY A 118 22.27 11.51 3.30
N ALA A 119 21.23 10.67 3.35
CA ALA A 119 20.42 10.35 2.18
C ALA A 119 19.44 11.48 1.81
N ASP A 120 19.08 11.50 0.53
CA ASP A 120 18.20 12.48 -0.11
C ASP A 120 17.24 11.80 -1.11
N ILE A 121 16.49 12.60 -1.87
CA ILE A 121 15.51 12.12 -2.86
C ILE A 121 16.12 11.33 -4.03
N ASN A 122 17.44 11.43 -4.24
CA ASN A 122 18.16 10.74 -5.31
C ASN A 122 18.82 9.44 -4.83
N THR A 123 18.79 9.18 -3.53
CA THR A 123 19.38 7.98 -2.94
C THR A 123 18.61 6.74 -3.39
N ASP A 124 19.34 5.70 -3.79
CA ASP A 124 18.74 4.42 -4.15
C ASP A 124 18.23 3.70 -2.90
N TYR A 125 16.96 3.91 -2.58
CA TYR A 125 16.30 3.32 -1.41
C TYR A 125 16.12 1.80 -1.51
N TYR A 126 16.33 1.18 -2.68
CA TYR A 126 16.38 -0.29 -2.79
C TYR A 126 17.70 -0.88 -2.30
N ARG A 127 18.75 -0.04 -2.19
CA ARG A 127 20.12 -0.44 -1.81
C ARG A 127 20.63 0.24 -0.55
N PHE A 128 19.92 1.26 -0.08
CA PHE A 128 20.28 2.03 1.11
C PHE A 128 19.06 2.21 2.02
N THR A 129 19.27 2.04 3.31
CA THR A 129 18.27 2.34 4.35
C THR A 129 18.95 3.09 5.49
N PRO A 130 18.48 4.27 5.91
CA PRO A 130 19.04 5.00 7.05
C PRO A 130 19.04 4.13 8.31
N LYS A 131 20.12 4.18 9.08
CA LYS A 131 20.20 3.49 10.37
C LYS A 131 19.77 4.44 11.48
N THR A 132 18.47 4.54 11.73
CA THR A 132 17.94 5.48 12.73
C THR A 132 18.08 4.96 14.16
N CYS A 133 18.20 3.64 14.34
CA CYS A 133 18.14 2.95 15.64
C CYS A 133 16.84 3.18 16.42
N ARG A 134 15.83 3.81 15.80
CA ARG A 134 14.53 4.05 16.39
C ARG A 134 13.61 2.88 16.09
N THR A 135 12.83 2.48 17.10
CA THR A 135 11.76 1.49 16.95
C THR A 135 10.43 2.16 17.30
N VAL A 136 9.44 2.04 16.41
CA VAL A 136 8.06 2.43 16.68
C VAL A 136 7.20 1.18 16.90
N ARG A 137 6.25 1.27 17.83
CA ARG A 137 5.44 0.12 18.28
C ARG A 137 3.96 0.46 18.22
N TYR A 138 3.16 -0.49 17.74
CA TYR A 138 1.71 -0.39 17.66
C TYR A 138 1.07 -1.67 18.19
N ASP A 139 -0.06 -1.52 18.87
CA ASP A 139 -0.92 -2.61 19.32
C ASP A 139 -2.28 -2.49 18.62
N PHE A 140 -2.63 -3.51 17.84
CA PHE A 140 -3.85 -3.57 17.02
C PHE A 140 -4.80 -4.63 17.58
N ASP A 141 -5.86 -4.17 18.22
CA ASP A 141 -6.99 -5.00 18.61
C ASP A 141 -8.00 -5.09 17.46
N ILE A 142 -8.13 -6.27 16.87
CA ILE A 142 -9.12 -6.53 15.81
C ILE A 142 -10.43 -6.93 16.48
N THR A 143 -11.45 -6.08 16.38
CA THR A 143 -12.72 -6.23 17.10
C THR A 143 -13.91 -6.13 16.16
N ASN A 144 -15.01 -6.80 16.51
CA ASN A 144 -16.30 -6.59 15.88
C ASN A 144 -17.01 -5.43 16.60
N THR A 145 -17.57 -4.49 15.83
CA THR A 145 -18.42 -3.42 16.35
C THR A 145 -19.52 -3.04 15.35
N THR A 146 -20.39 -2.11 15.74
CA THR A 146 -21.31 -1.42 14.81
C THR A 146 -20.79 -0.01 14.54
N ILE A 147 -20.71 0.38 13.26
CA ILE A 147 -20.33 1.73 12.84
C ILE A 147 -21.43 2.36 11.98
N THR A 148 -21.40 3.68 11.88
CA THR A 148 -22.42 4.49 11.20
C THR A 148 -21.77 5.60 10.35
N PRO A 149 -20.89 5.26 9.39
CA PRO A 149 -20.02 6.24 8.70
C PRO A 149 -20.78 7.23 7.81
N ASP A 150 -21.94 6.83 7.27
CA ASP A 150 -22.81 7.66 6.46
C ASP A 150 -24.23 7.83 7.05
N GLY A 151 -24.36 7.56 8.35
CA GLY A 151 -25.65 7.63 9.04
C GLY A 151 -26.47 6.33 9.01
N VAL A 152 -26.05 5.32 8.25
CA VAL A 152 -26.67 3.99 8.26
C VAL A 152 -25.77 3.00 9.00
N SER A 153 -26.31 2.40 10.07
CA SER A 153 -25.55 1.49 10.92
C SER A 153 -25.38 0.12 10.29
N ARG A 154 -24.16 -0.42 10.33
CA ARG A 154 -23.89 -1.84 10.04
C ARG A 154 -22.76 -2.38 10.91
N THR A 155 -22.72 -3.70 11.01
CA THR A 155 -21.58 -4.42 11.58
C THR A 155 -20.30 -4.14 10.76
N ALA A 156 -19.20 -3.98 11.47
CA ALA A 156 -17.86 -3.83 10.92
C ALA A 156 -16.84 -4.57 11.78
N LEU A 157 -15.73 -4.93 11.16
CA LEU A 157 -14.54 -5.43 11.83
C LEU A 157 -13.51 -4.31 11.75
N VAL A 158 -12.96 -3.88 12.89
CA VAL A 158 -12.17 -2.64 12.97
C VAL A 158 -10.92 -2.82 13.82
N VAL A 159 -9.92 -1.98 13.54
CA VAL A 159 -8.69 -1.89 14.34
C VAL A 159 -8.89 -0.83 15.41
N ASN A 160 -8.72 -1.20 16.69
CA ASN A 160 -8.81 -0.29 17.84
C ASN A 160 -10.10 0.55 17.86
N GLY A 161 -11.22 -0.06 17.45
CA GLY A 161 -12.55 0.57 17.47
C GLY A 161 -12.79 1.64 16.39
N GLN A 162 -11.91 1.77 15.39
CA GLN A 162 -11.96 2.85 14.39
C GLN A 162 -11.89 2.34 12.94
N MET A 163 -12.57 3.04 12.03
CA MET A 163 -12.48 2.86 10.58
C MET A 163 -12.38 4.24 9.89
N PRO A 164 -11.30 4.56 9.17
CA PRO A 164 -10.06 3.79 9.06
C PRO A 164 -9.41 3.54 10.42
N GLY A 165 -8.59 2.50 10.52
CA GLY A 165 -7.78 2.20 11.70
C GLY A 165 -6.67 3.24 11.93
N PRO A 166 -5.98 3.18 13.08
CA PRO A 166 -4.94 4.14 13.43
C PRO A 166 -3.76 4.11 12.44
N ALA A 167 -3.20 5.28 12.12
CA ALA A 167 -2.04 5.37 11.25
C ALA A 167 -0.81 4.69 11.88
N ILE A 168 -0.09 3.90 11.07
CA ILE A 168 1.32 3.58 11.34
C ILE A 168 2.14 4.75 10.81
N GLU A 169 2.97 5.35 11.66
CA GLU A 169 3.77 6.53 11.34
C GLU A 169 5.22 6.32 11.79
N ALA A 170 6.14 6.38 10.84
CA ALA A 170 7.56 6.11 11.04
C ALA A 170 8.43 7.05 10.20
N ASN A 171 9.75 7.06 10.44
CA ASN A 171 10.70 7.66 9.51
C ASN A 171 11.38 6.56 8.67
N TRP A 172 11.87 6.91 7.49
CA TRP A 172 12.72 6.05 6.68
C TRP A 172 13.89 5.51 7.50
N GLY A 173 14.00 4.19 7.60
CA GLY A 173 15.00 3.48 8.39
C GLY A 173 14.60 3.05 9.80
N ASP A 174 13.44 3.48 10.30
CA ASP A 174 12.92 3.01 11.58
C ASP A 174 12.56 1.51 11.53
N THR A 175 12.74 0.83 12.66
CA THR A 175 12.13 -0.49 12.86
C THR A 175 10.67 -0.32 13.27
N ILE A 176 9.75 -0.95 12.57
CA ILE A 176 8.32 -0.95 12.90
C ILE A 176 7.98 -2.30 13.52
N ILE A 177 7.25 -2.27 14.65
CA ILE A 177 6.75 -3.47 15.32
C ILE A 177 5.24 -3.29 15.55
N VAL A 178 4.45 -4.24 15.07
CA VAL A 178 2.99 -4.22 15.24
C VAL A 178 2.54 -5.52 15.88
N THR A 179 1.96 -5.45 17.07
CA THR A 179 1.34 -6.59 17.73
C THR A 179 -0.15 -6.59 17.41
N VAL A 180 -0.59 -7.62 16.69
CA VAL A 180 -2.00 -7.79 16.29
C VAL A 180 -2.64 -8.82 17.22
N ASN A 181 -3.69 -8.40 17.91
CA ASN A 181 -4.50 -9.22 18.81
C ASN A 181 -5.84 -9.52 18.14
N ASN A 182 -6.11 -10.79 17.83
CA ASN A 182 -7.39 -11.17 17.26
C ASN A 182 -8.44 -11.30 18.37
N LYS A 183 -9.27 -10.27 18.55
CA LYS A 183 -10.38 -10.27 19.52
C LYS A 183 -11.73 -10.63 18.89
N LEU A 184 -11.73 -11.18 17.66
CA LEU A 184 -12.92 -11.72 17.01
C LEU A 184 -13.27 -13.10 17.58
N THR A 185 -14.47 -13.58 17.27
CA THR A 185 -14.98 -14.90 17.72
C THR A 185 -14.91 -15.97 16.63
N ASP A 186 -15.14 -15.58 15.38
CA ASP A 186 -15.44 -16.52 14.29
C ASP A 186 -14.53 -16.38 13.07
N ASN A 187 -13.63 -15.40 13.06
CA ASN A 187 -12.66 -15.21 11.98
C ASN A 187 -11.23 -15.30 12.51
N GLY A 188 -10.36 -15.91 11.69
CA GLY A 188 -8.94 -15.58 11.75
C GLY A 188 -8.69 -14.12 11.35
N THR A 189 -7.47 -13.66 11.51
CA THR A 189 -7.02 -12.39 10.95
C THR A 189 -5.55 -12.49 10.56
N SER A 190 -5.13 -11.65 9.63
CA SER A 190 -3.73 -11.48 9.23
C SER A 190 -3.62 -10.09 8.65
N ILE A 191 -2.55 -9.35 8.94
CA ILE A 191 -2.39 -7.97 8.47
C ILE A 191 -1.25 -7.91 7.46
N HIS A 192 -1.59 -7.56 6.22
CA HIS A 192 -0.63 -7.23 5.18
C HIS A 192 -0.32 -5.74 5.22
N PHE A 193 0.95 -5.40 4.98
CA PHE A 193 1.45 -4.03 4.93
C PHE A 193 1.71 -3.68 3.47
N HIS A 194 0.66 -3.21 2.78
CA HIS A 194 0.64 -2.97 1.35
C HIS A 194 1.84 -2.14 0.89
N GLY A 195 2.53 -2.59 -0.15
CA GLY A 195 3.69 -1.89 -0.73
C GLY A 195 4.96 -1.89 0.15
N ILE A 196 4.91 -2.41 1.38
CA ILE A 196 6.15 -2.65 2.13
C ILE A 196 6.88 -3.80 1.47
N ARG A 197 8.12 -3.55 1.05
CA ARG A 197 8.95 -4.52 0.33
C ARG A 197 9.21 -5.81 1.12
N GLN A 198 9.17 -5.73 2.46
CA GLN A 198 9.49 -6.85 3.34
C GLN A 198 10.86 -7.45 3.01
N PHE A 199 11.84 -6.59 2.69
CA PHE A 199 13.18 -7.04 2.33
C PHE A 199 13.81 -7.81 3.50
N ASN A 200 14.10 -9.08 3.27
CA ASN A 200 14.54 -10.04 4.29
C ASN A 200 13.56 -10.26 5.46
N SER A 201 12.26 -10.02 5.25
CA SER A 201 11.21 -10.20 6.27
C SER A 201 9.92 -10.78 5.70
N ASN A 202 9.99 -11.63 4.66
CA ASN A 202 8.85 -12.24 3.98
C ASN A 202 7.83 -12.91 4.94
N GLN A 203 8.28 -13.50 6.05
CA GLN A 203 7.39 -14.09 7.06
C GLN A 203 6.45 -13.10 7.77
N TYR A 204 6.69 -11.79 7.63
CA TYR A 204 5.85 -10.71 8.17
C TYR A 204 5.03 -10.01 7.09
N ASP A 205 4.96 -10.58 5.88
CA ASP A 205 4.15 -10.05 4.79
C ASP A 205 2.63 -10.17 5.06
N GLY A 206 2.21 -11.10 5.94
CA GLY A 206 0.83 -11.10 6.42
C GLY A 206 -0.19 -11.75 5.51
N VAL A 207 0.19 -12.75 4.72
CA VAL A 207 -0.68 -13.40 3.73
C VAL A 207 -0.99 -14.85 4.15
N PRO A 208 -2.24 -15.14 4.59
CA PRO A 208 -2.69 -16.48 4.89
C PRO A 208 -2.48 -17.45 3.72
N SER A 209 -2.10 -18.70 4.02
CA SER A 209 -1.73 -19.74 3.04
C SER A 209 -0.42 -19.52 2.30
N ILE A 210 0.23 -18.35 2.42
CA ILE A 210 1.49 -18.06 1.72
C ILE A 210 2.59 -17.85 2.74
N THR A 211 2.55 -16.76 3.50
CA THR A 211 3.62 -16.40 4.44
C THR A 211 3.32 -16.80 5.89
N GLN A 212 2.05 -17.00 6.24
CA GLN A 212 1.64 -17.43 7.57
C GLN A 212 0.28 -18.15 7.59
N CYS A 213 -0.06 -18.76 8.72
CA CYS A 213 -1.45 -19.09 9.04
C CYS A 213 -2.19 -17.84 9.58
N PRO A 214 -3.52 -17.80 9.52
CA PRO A 214 -4.28 -16.75 10.21
C PRO A 214 -4.04 -16.80 11.73
N ILE A 215 -4.00 -15.63 12.36
CA ILE A 215 -4.02 -15.49 13.81
C ILE A 215 -5.42 -15.93 14.29
N ALA A 216 -5.50 -17.01 15.06
CA ALA A 216 -6.77 -17.53 15.57
C ALA A 216 -7.45 -16.56 16.56
N PRO A 217 -8.79 -16.60 16.70
CA PRO A 217 -9.51 -15.93 17.78
C PRO A 217 -8.88 -16.13 19.16
N GLY A 218 -8.65 -15.02 19.87
CA GLY A 218 -8.01 -15.00 21.20
C GLY A 218 -6.48 -15.01 21.17
N GLU A 219 -5.86 -15.20 20.00
CA GLU A 219 -4.41 -15.27 19.83
C GLU A 219 -3.83 -13.94 19.33
N SER A 220 -2.50 -13.86 19.27
CA SER A 220 -1.79 -12.67 18.83
C SER A 220 -0.51 -13.00 18.08
N MET A 221 -0.10 -12.11 17.18
CA MET A 221 1.17 -12.20 16.46
C MET A 221 1.83 -10.83 16.40
N THR A 222 3.15 -10.79 16.53
CA THR A 222 3.93 -9.56 16.40
C THR A 222 4.70 -9.55 15.09
N TYR A 223 4.36 -8.59 14.23
CA TYR A 223 5.03 -8.32 12.97
C TYR A 223 6.20 -7.36 13.21
N ARG A 224 7.28 -7.54 12.46
CA ARG A 224 8.47 -6.68 12.57
C ARG A 224 9.18 -6.51 11.24
N TRP A 225 9.38 -5.28 10.81
CA TRP A 225 10.16 -4.96 9.61
C TRP A 225 10.91 -3.64 9.78
N ILE A 226 11.79 -3.34 8.84
CA ILE A 226 12.45 -2.04 8.73
C ILE A 226 11.73 -1.25 7.64
N ALA A 227 11.48 0.03 7.89
CA ALA A 227 10.98 0.97 6.90
C ALA A 227 12.09 1.27 5.87
N ASP A 228 12.27 0.39 4.87
CA ASP A 228 13.29 0.51 3.82
C ASP A 228 12.89 1.44 2.67
N SER A 229 11.59 1.74 2.58
CA SER A 229 10.97 2.68 1.64
C SER A 229 10.32 3.84 2.39
N TYR A 230 9.95 4.93 1.70
CA TYR A 230 9.29 6.09 2.31
C TYR A 230 8.20 6.67 1.40
N GLY A 231 7.21 7.32 2.01
CA GLY A 231 6.03 7.87 1.34
C GLY A 231 4.74 7.40 2.01
N THR A 232 3.72 7.13 1.19
CA THR A 232 2.37 6.79 1.64
C THR A 232 1.96 5.38 1.22
N SER A 233 1.46 4.62 2.18
CA SER A 233 0.78 3.35 1.93
C SER A 233 -0.32 3.09 2.96
N TRP A 234 -0.68 1.83 3.14
CA TRP A 234 -1.75 1.37 4.01
C TRP A 234 -1.50 -0.07 4.44
N TYR A 235 -2.08 -0.45 5.57
CA TYR A 235 -2.17 -1.85 5.98
C TYR A 235 -3.63 -2.29 5.84
N HIS A 236 -3.83 -3.58 5.62
CA HIS A 236 -5.16 -4.15 5.61
C HIS A 236 -5.15 -5.62 6.00
N SER A 237 -6.32 -6.15 6.37
CA SER A 237 -6.43 -7.58 6.55
C SER A 237 -6.16 -8.30 5.24
N HIS A 238 -5.51 -9.46 5.29
CA HIS A 238 -5.40 -10.34 4.13
C HIS A 238 -6.16 -11.65 4.34
N PHE A 239 -7.16 -11.63 5.24
CA PHE A 239 -8.03 -12.77 5.53
C PHE A 239 -9.42 -12.56 4.91
N ALA A 240 -9.69 -13.28 3.81
CA ALA A 240 -10.89 -13.19 3.01
C ALA A 240 -11.27 -11.73 2.71
N LEU A 241 -12.53 -11.35 2.94
CA LEU A 241 -13.04 -10.00 2.68
C LEU A 241 -12.91 -9.04 3.87
N GLN A 242 -12.14 -9.41 4.90
CA GLN A 242 -12.09 -8.69 6.19
C GLN A 242 -11.58 -7.24 6.06
N THR A 243 -10.77 -6.91 5.05
CA THR A 243 -10.40 -5.52 4.72
C THR A 243 -11.63 -4.64 4.59
N TRP A 244 -12.58 -5.06 3.76
CA TRP A 244 -13.76 -4.28 3.42
C TRP A 244 -14.91 -4.46 4.42
N MET A 245 -14.66 -5.21 5.50
CA MET A 245 -15.40 -5.12 6.74
C MET A 245 -14.95 -3.93 7.61
N GLY A 246 -13.78 -3.36 7.36
CA GLY A 246 -13.22 -2.18 8.06
C GLY A 246 -11.80 -2.36 8.61
N VAL A 247 -11.15 -3.50 8.41
CA VAL A 247 -9.81 -3.80 8.95
C VAL A 247 -8.73 -3.30 8.00
N PHE A 248 -8.53 -1.98 7.98
CA PHE A 248 -7.47 -1.31 7.23
C PHE A 248 -7.13 0.04 7.88
N GLY A 249 -5.97 0.59 7.56
CA GLY A 249 -5.57 1.93 7.99
C GLY A 249 -4.31 2.40 7.26
N PRO A 250 -3.94 3.69 7.39
CA PRO A 250 -2.82 4.24 6.63
C PRO A 250 -1.45 3.85 7.21
N ILE A 251 -0.44 3.84 6.34
CA ILE A 251 0.98 3.77 6.69
C ILE A 251 1.64 5.03 6.11
N ILE A 252 2.31 5.80 6.96
CA ILE A 252 3.06 7.00 6.60
C ILE A 252 4.50 6.77 7.03
N ILE A 253 5.41 6.76 6.06
CA ILE A 253 6.85 6.71 6.32
C ILE A 253 7.46 8.01 5.84
N HIS A 254 7.87 8.86 6.78
CA HIS A 254 8.49 10.15 6.47
C HIS A 254 9.85 9.97 5.82
N GLY A 255 10.07 10.70 4.74
CA GLY A 255 11.30 10.69 3.95
C GLY A 255 11.46 11.98 3.14
N PRO A 256 12.49 12.05 2.27
CA PRO A 256 12.62 13.12 1.30
C PRO A 256 11.40 13.21 0.38
N THR A 257 11.00 14.42 -0.01
CA THR A 257 9.92 14.63 -0.99
C THR A 257 10.45 15.29 -2.26
N ALA A 258 9.79 15.03 -3.39
CA ALA A 258 10.17 15.63 -4.68
C ALA A 258 10.06 17.15 -4.70
N LYS A 259 9.19 17.70 -3.84
CA LYS A 259 8.91 19.14 -3.73
C LYS A 259 8.48 19.48 -2.31
N GLY A 260 8.89 20.66 -1.84
CA GLY A 260 8.50 21.17 -0.53
C GLY A 260 7.03 21.58 -0.46
N TYR A 261 6.51 21.58 0.76
CA TYR A 261 5.14 21.96 1.12
C TYR A 261 5.16 22.62 2.51
N ASP A 262 4.10 23.34 2.85
CA ASP A 262 4.00 24.08 4.12
C ASP A 262 3.35 23.22 5.21
N VAL A 263 2.35 22.40 4.84
CA VAL A 263 1.57 21.59 5.78
C VAL A 263 1.37 20.18 5.23
N ASP A 264 1.69 19.16 6.02
CA ASP A 264 1.22 17.79 5.77
C ASP A 264 -0.24 17.69 6.22
N ALA A 265 -1.14 17.50 5.26
CA ALA A 265 -2.57 17.43 5.50
C ALA A 265 -3.05 16.07 6.02
N GLY A 266 -2.16 15.07 6.02
CA GLY A 266 -2.49 13.70 6.34
C GLY A 266 -3.14 12.93 5.18
N THR A 267 -3.76 11.81 5.54
CA THR A 267 -4.30 10.83 4.60
C THR A 267 -5.71 11.15 4.14
N VAL A 268 -5.98 10.80 2.88
CA VAL A 268 -7.32 10.81 2.27
C VAL A 268 -7.62 9.38 1.81
N MET A 269 -8.22 8.60 2.69
CA MET A 269 -8.65 7.22 2.43
C MET A 269 -9.97 7.23 1.67
N LEU A 270 -9.95 6.71 0.45
CA LEU A 270 -11.11 6.56 -0.43
C LEU A 270 -11.60 5.12 -0.34
N GLN A 271 -12.90 4.92 -0.16
CA GLN A 271 -13.50 3.58 -0.10
C GLN A 271 -14.91 3.59 -0.66
N ASP A 272 -15.33 2.48 -1.25
CA ASP A 272 -16.75 2.23 -1.50
C ASP A 272 -17.38 1.68 -0.22
N TRP A 273 -18.71 1.73 -0.16
CA TRP A 273 -19.44 1.36 1.04
C TRP A 273 -20.80 0.76 0.72
N SER A 274 -21.11 -0.36 1.39
CA SER A 274 -22.45 -0.94 1.36
C SER A 274 -23.01 -1.04 2.77
N HIS A 275 -24.31 -0.84 2.90
CA HIS A 275 -25.06 -1.02 4.14
C HIS A 275 -25.25 -2.49 4.50
N LYS A 276 -24.98 -3.42 3.57
CA LYS A 276 -24.82 -4.85 3.85
C LYS A 276 -23.34 -5.19 4.01
N THR A 277 -23.04 -6.15 4.88
CA THR A 277 -21.65 -6.63 5.05
C THR A 277 -21.16 -7.30 3.77
N VAL A 278 -19.88 -7.15 3.44
CA VAL A 278 -19.30 -7.74 2.22
C VAL A 278 -19.39 -9.27 2.26
N ASP A 279 -19.26 -9.89 3.44
CA ASP A 279 -19.47 -11.33 3.62
C ASP A 279 -20.90 -11.77 3.26
N SER A 280 -21.92 -10.96 3.59
CA SER A 280 -23.31 -11.26 3.23
C SER A 280 -23.60 -11.09 1.73
N LEU A 281 -22.81 -10.27 1.05
CA LEU A 281 -22.90 -10.03 -0.40
C LEU A 281 -22.13 -11.09 -1.21
N PHE A 282 -21.12 -11.72 -0.63
CA PHE A 282 -20.24 -12.65 -1.33
C PHE A 282 -20.95 -13.83 -2.00
N PRO A 283 -21.99 -14.48 -1.42
CA PRO A 283 -22.76 -15.51 -2.12
C PRO A 283 -23.39 -15.05 -3.43
N ALA A 284 -23.83 -13.79 -3.50
CA ALA A 284 -24.35 -13.21 -4.75
C ALA A 284 -23.20 -12.91 -5.73
N ALA A 285 -22.07 -12.43 -5.23
CA ALA A 285 -20.89 -12.14 -6.02
C ALA A 285 -20.32 -13.39 -6.72
N GLN A 286 -20.35 -14.57 -6.08
CA GLN A 286 -19.84 -15.81 -6.69
C GLN A 286 -20.90 -16.66 -7.41
N LYS A 287 -22.12 -16.14 -7.59
CA LYS A 287 -23.22 -16.90 -8.19
C LYS A 287 -23.00 -17.10 -9.69
N ASN A 288 -23.12 -18.33 -10.17
CA ASN A 288 -23.08 -18.60 -11.62
C ASN A 288 -24.17 -17.79 -12.37
N GLY A 289 -23.79 -17.17 -13.48
CA GLY A 289 -24.66 -16.42 -14.40
C GLY A 289 -24.93 -14.97 -14.00
N THR A 290 -24.89 -14.63 -12.71
CA THR A 290 -25.18 -13.27 -12.20
C THR A 290 -24.11 -12.74 -11.23
N GLY A 291 -22.97 -13.41 -11.12
CA GLY A 291 -21.87 -13.06 -10.23
C GLY A 291 -21.04 -11.89 -10.74
N GLY A 292 -20.05 -11.50 -9.95
CA GLY A 292 -19.15 -10.36 -10.18
C GLY A 292 -19.33 -9.25 -9.14
N PRO A 293 -18.79 -8.05 -9.44
CA PRO A 293 -19.00 -6.82 -8.68
C PRO A 293 -20.45 -6.63 -8.19
N GLN A 294 -20.61 -6.19 -6.95
CA GLN A 294 -21.92 -5.93 -6.34
C GLN A 294 -22.24 -4.44 -6.34
N ILE A 295 -23.52 -4.07 -6.38
CA ILE A 295 -23.90 -2.66 -6.30
C ILE A 295 -23.58 -2.15 -4.89
N MET A 296 -22.75 -1.11 -4.81
CA MET A 296 -22.44 -0.40 -3.57
C MET A 296 -23.45 0.73 -3.37
N ASP A 297 -23.88 0.92 -2.14
CA ASP A 297 -24.80 2.00 -1.79
C ASP A 297 -24.07 3.35 -1.95
N ASN A 298 -22.89 3.47 -1.35
CA ASN A 298 -22.19 4.72 -1.16
C ASN A 298 -20.67 4.60 -1.40
N GLY A 299 -19.95 5.70 -1.19
CA GLY A 299 -18.52 5.71 -0.93
C GLY A 299 -18.21 6.70 0.20
N LEU A 300 -17.03 6.57 0.80
CA LEU A 300 -16.59 7.37 1.94
C LEU A 300 -15.23 8.00 1.66
N ILE A 301 -15.03 9.20 2.21
CA ILE A 301 -13.72 9.85 2.29
C ILE A 301 -13.36 9.88 3.78
N ASN A 302 -12.22 9.29 4.15
CA ASN A 302 -11.79 9.13 5.55
C ASN A 302 -12.89 8.58 6.47
N GLY A 303 -13.62 7.57 5.99
CA GLY A 303 -14.67 6.90 6.75
C GLY A 303 -15.96 7.71 6.96
N MET A 304 -16.17 8.79 6.20
CA MET A 304 -17.37 9.63 6.32
C MET A 304 -18.00 9.94 4.95
N ASN A 305 -19.33 10.00 4.91
CA ASN A 305 -20.09 10.67 3.87
C ASN A 305 -21.52 10.97 4.34
N THR A 306 -22.32 11.61 3.50
CA THR A 306 -23.78 11.66 3.65
C THR A 306 -24.44 10.51 2.90
N TRP A 307 -25.67 10.16 3.29
CA TRP A 307 -26.54 9.24 2.57
C TRP A 307 -27.91 9.88 2.30
N GLY A 308 -28.45 9.65 1.10
CA GLY A 308 -29.71 10.22 0.63
C GLY A 308 -29.53 11.52 -0.14
N SER A 309 -30.59 12.00 -0.80
CA SER A 309 -30.52 13.22 -1.61
C SER A 309 -30.07 14.43 -0.80
N GLU A 310 -29.16 15.22 -1.37
CA GLU A 310 -28.63 16.43 -0.75
C GLU A 310 -29.77 17.38 -0.31
N SER A 311 -29.75 17.80 0.96
CA SER A 311 -30.78 18.66 1.59
C SER A 311 -32.15 18.00 1.82
N ALA A 312 -32.32 16.70 1.57
CA ALA A 312 -33.55 16.00 1.93
C ALA A 312 -33.65 15.80 3.45
N ALA A 313 -34.88 15.85 4.00
CA ALA A 313 -35.12 15.69 5.44
C ALA A 313 -34.70 14.31 5.97
N ASN A 314 -34.57 13.31 5.09
CA ASN A 314 -34.10 11.96 5.41
C ASN A 314 -32.61 11.75 5.10
N SER A 315 -31.85 12.81 4.78
CA SER A 315 -30.41 12.70 4.61
C SER A 315 -29.75 12.40 5.95
N THR A 316 -28.83 11.44 5.97
CA THR A 316 -28.10 11.02 7.18
C THR A 316 -26.60 11.15 6.99
N GLY A 317 -25.84 11.00 8.07
CA GLY A 317 -24.38 11.07 8.03
C GLY A 317 -23.86 12.50 7.95
N ARG A 318 -22.56 12.62 7.67
CA ARG A 318 -21.87 13.90 7.49
C ARG A 318 -20.70 13.71 6.55
N ARG A 319 -20.37 14.77 5.80
CA ARG A 319 -19.19 14.75 4.93
C ARG A 319 -17.93 14.90 5.77
N PHE A 320 -16.84 14.32 5.28
CA PHE A 320 -15.51 14.61 5.82
C PHE A 320 -15.23 16.10 5.61
N GLU A 321 -14.99 16.81 6.70
CA GLU A 321 -14.46 18.17 6.65
C GLU A 321 -12.99 18.10 7.03
N TRP A 322 -12.15 18.70 6.21
CA TRP A 322 -10.73 18.73 6.49
C TRP A 322 -10.47 19.65 7.68
N ASP A 323 -9.98 19.07 8.78
CA ASP A 323 -9.84 19.73 10.09
C ASP A 323 -8.73 20.80 10.10
N ALA A 324 -7.80 20.75 9.14
CA ALA A 324 -6.79 21.80 8.98
C ALA A 324 -7.45 23.07 8.43
N THR A 325 -7.33 24.17 9.18
CA THR A 325 -7.79 25.46 8.67
C THR A 325 -6.96 25.84 7.44
N VAL A 326 -7.59 25.93 6.27
CA VAL A 326 -6.86 26.14 5.01
C VAL A 326 -6.48 27.61 4.88
N VAL A 327 -5.23 27.92 5.19
CA VAL A 327 -4.68 29.27 5.16
C VAL A 327 -4.39 29.64 3.70
N PRO A 328 -4.94 30.76 3.19
CA PRO A 328 -4.64 31.23 1.85
C PRO A 328 -3.13 31.34 1.59
N GLY A 329 -2.70 30.85 0.43
CA GLY A 329 -1.32 30.90 -0.03
C GLY A 329 -0.44 29.70 0.36
N GLN A 330 -0.82 28.91 1.36
CA GLN A 330 -0.06 27.72 1.76
C GLN A 330 -0.22 26.55 0.79
N THR A 331 0.76 25.66 0.77
CA THR A 331 0.80 24.43 -0.01
C THR A 331 0.66 23.23 0.93
N TYR A 332 -0.29 22.36 0.61
CA TYR A 332 -0.67 21.23 1.45
C TYR A 332 -0.35 19.91 0.76
N LEU A 333 0.28 18.98 1.48
CA LEU A 333 0.49 17.60 1.03
C LEU A 333 -0.70 16.73 1.44
N LEU A 334 -1.47 16.21 0.48
CA LEU A 334 -2.51 15.20 0.70
C LEU A 334 -1.99 13.82 0.28
N ARG A 335 -2.23 12.82 1.13
CA ARG A 335 -1.79 11.43 0.96
C ARG A 335 -2.98 10.55 0.58
N ILE A 336 -3.27 10.42 -0.71
CA ILE A 336 -4.50 9.79 -1.21
C ILE A 336 -4.28 8.28 -1.34
N VAL A 337 -5.22 7.49 -0.83
CA VAL A 337 -5.18 6.02 -0.86
C VAL A 337 -6.54 5.51 -1.32
N ASN A 338 -6.59 4.60 -2.28
CA ASN A 338 -7.83 3.90 -2.64
C ASN A 338 -7.88 2.51 -1.97
N ALA A 339 -8.73 2.37 -0.96
CA ALA A 339 -8.96 1.15 -0.17
C ALA A 339 -10.33 0.49 -0.46
N ALA A 340 -10.95 0.81 -1.61
CA ALA A 340 -12.24 0.26 -2.01
C ALA A 340 -12.19 -1.26 -2.28
N ILE A 341 -13.35 -1.93 -2.26
CA ILE A 341 -13.45 -3.34 -2.68
C ILE A 341 -13.47 -3.50 -4.19
N GLN A 342 -14.02 -2.53 -4.92
CA GLN A 342 -14.22 -2.62 -6.37
C GLN A 342 -14.19 -1.27 -7.09
N SER A 343 -14.25 -0.14 -6.38
CA SER A 343 -14.30 1.18 -6.99
C SER A 343 -12.93 1.72 -7.45
N THR A 344 -12.90 2.20 -8.70
CA THR A 344 -11.85 3.10 -9.21
C THR A 344 -12.39 4.53 -9.18
N TYR A 345 -11.56 5.47 -8.72
CA TYR A 345 -11.99 6.86 -8.48
C TYR A 345 -11.32 7.85 -9.42
N LYS A 346 -12.06 8.93 -9.70
CA LYS A 346 -11.50 10.22 -10.10
C LYS A 346 -11.55 11.15 -8.91
N PHE A 347 -10.37 11.44 -8.36
CA PHE A 347 -10.20 12.34 -7.23
C PHE A 347 -9.85 13.76 -7.72
N TYR A 348 -10.52 14.77 -7.18
CA TYR A 348 -10.21 16.17 -7.45
C TYR A 348 -10.79 17.11 -6.40
N ILE A 349 -10.31 18.35 -6.41
CA ILE A 349 -10.82 19.44 -5.60
C ILE A 349 -11.25 20.56 -6.56
N ASP A 350 -12.50 21.01 -6.44
CA ASP A 350 -13.04 22.04 -7.32
C ASP A 350 -12.18 23.31 -7.29
N GLY A 351 -11.88 23.86 -8.47
CA GLY A 351 -11.07 25.08 -8.61
C GLY A 351 -9.55 24.89 -8.39
N HIS A 352 -9.12 23.80 -7.78
CA HIS A 352 -7.71 23.57 -7.45
C HIS A 352 -7.02 22.69 -8.50
N THR A 353 -5.69 22.82 -8.57
CA THR A 353 -4.82 21.91 -9.33
C THR A 353 -4.07 21.02 -8.36
N LEU A 354 -3.94 19.74 -8.69
CA LEU A 354 -3.16 18.75 -7.96
C LEU A 354 -1.77 18.66 -8.60
N GLU A 355 -0.71 18.83 -7.82
CA GLU A 355 0.65 18.57 -8.25
C GLU A 355 1.14 17.25 -7.63
N VAL A 356 1.14 16.19 -8.42
CA VAL A 356 1.46 14.83 -7.97
C VAL A 356 2.97 14.69 -7.84
N ILE A 357 3.44 14.19 -6.69
CA ILE A 357 4.87 14.11 -6.34
C ILE A 357 5.36 12.69 -6.04
N SER A 358 4.44 11.75 -5.76
CA SER A 358 4.73 10.33 -5.58
C SER A 358 3.59 9.50 -6.15
N MET A 359 3.93 8.32 -6.68
CA MET A 359 2.98 7.22 -6.90
C MET A 359 3.40 6.07 -6.00
N ASP A 360 2.47 5.52 -5.23
CA ASP A 360 2.77 4.48 -4.23
C ASP A 360 3.98 4.91 -3.35
N PHE A 361 4.97 4.05 -3.12
CA PHE A 361 6.23 4.40 -2.44
C PHE A 361 7.33 4.93 -3.37
N THR A 362 7.01 5.32 -4.61
CA THR A 362 7.96 5.81 -5.60
C THR A 362 7.80 7.31 -5.84
N PRO A 363 8.71 8.14 -5.34
CA PRO A 363 8.76 9.55 -5.69
C PRO A 363 8.97 9.75 -7.20
N ILE A 364 8.20 10.67 -7.79
CA ILE A 364 8.21 10.95 -9.23
C ILE A 364 8.57 12.40 -9.51
N LYS A 365 8.95 12.66 -10.76
CA LYS A 365 9.06 14.03 -11.25
C LYS A 365 7.68 14.69 -11.16
N PRO A 366 7.54 15.83 -10.46
CA PRO A 366 6.23 16.40 -10.24
C PRO A 366 5.51 16.74 -11.55
N TYR A 367 4.23 16.38 -11.63
CA TYR A 367 3.36 16.78 -12.74
C TYR A 367 2.04 17.31 -12.20
N LYS A 368 1.34 18.11 -13.02
CA LYS A 368 0.08 18.74 -12.63
C LYS A 368 -1.09 18.10 -13.34
N THR A 369 -2.17 17.86 -12.59
CA THR A 369 -3.47 17.45 -13.12
C THR A 369 -4.59 18.14 -12.34
N LYS A 370 -5.76 18.25 -12.96
CA LYS A 370 -6.99 18.68 -12.26
C LYS A 370 -7.73 17.51 -11.65
N ILE A 371 -7.56 16.32 -12.22
CA ILE A 371 -8.26 15.10 -11.85
C ILE A 371 -7.23 13.99 -11.80
N LEU A 372 -7.11 13.38 -10.62
CA LEU A 372 -6.27 12.23 -10.39
C LEU A 372 -7.09 10.96 -10.61
N LYS A 373 -6.60 10.07 -11.48
CA LYS A 373 -7.13 8.71 -11.62
C LYS A 373 -6.45 7.80 -10.60
N ILE A 374 -7.23 7.07 -9.81
CA ILE A 374 -6.70 6.20 -8.76
C ILE A 374 -7.50 4.89 -8.65
N SER A 375 -6.83 3.78 -8.93
CA SER A 375 -7.38 2.43 -8.82
C SER A 375 -7.09 1.81 -7.45
N ILE A 376 -7.77 0.71 -7.14
CA ILE A 376 -7.73 0.05 -5.83
C ILE A 376 -6.29 -0.35 -5.49
N GLY A 377 -5.86 -0.10 -4.25
CA GLY A 377 -4.51 -0.37 -3.77
C GLY A 377 -3.47 0.71 -4.11
N GLN A 378 -3.78 1.61 -5.05
CA GLN A 378 -2.88 2.70 -5.42
C GLN A 378 -2.90 3.84 -4.41
N ARG A 379 -1.76 4.54 -4.34
CA ARG A 379 -1.60 5.77 -3.58
C ARG A 379 -0.96 6.86 -4.44
N TYR A 380 -1.27 8.09 -4.10
CA TYR A 380 -0.59 9.26 -4.64
C TYR A 380 -0.40 10.31 -3.54
N GLU A 381 0.78 10.90 -3.52
CA GLU A 381 1.05 12.11 -2.76
C GLU A 381 0.87 13.30 -3.68
N VAL A 382 -0.03 14.23 -3.31
CA VAL A 382 -0.34 15.41 -4.12
C VAL A 382 -0.20 16.68 -3.31
N LEU A 383 0.38 17.70 -3.94
CA LEU A 383 0.45 19.05 -3.40
C LEU A 383 -0.71 19.87 -3.93
N VAL A 384 -1.40 20.56 -3.02
CA VAL A 384 -2.51 21.46 -3.31
C VAL A 384 -2.18 22.83 -2.75
N LYS A 385 -2.08 23.82 -3.64
CA LYS A 385 -1.88 25.20 -3.23
C LYS A 385 -3.23 25.84 -2.91
N ALA A 386 -3.34 26.49 -1.76
CA ALA A 386 -4.52 27.26 -1.34
C ALA A 386 -4.56 28.63 -2.05
N ASP A 387 -4.64 28.63 -3.38
CA ASP A 387 -4.55 29.82 -4.23
C ASP A 387 -5.91 30.29 -4.80
N GLN A 388 -7.01 29.70 -4.34
CA GLN A 388 -8.35 30.12 -4.72
C GLN A 388 -8.86 31.25 -3.83
N PRO A 389 -9.89 32.01 -4.28
CA PRO A 389 -10.58 32.97 -3.41
C PRO A 389 -11.03 32.33 -2.09
N VAL A 390 -11.07 33.10 -1.01
CA VAL A 390 -11.52 32.60 0.29
C VAL A 390 -12.97 32.09 0.16
N GLY A 391 -13.17 30.80 0.42
CA GLY A 391 -14.46 30.13 0.32
C GLY A 391 -14.41 28.66 0.72
N ASP A 392 -15.51 27.96 0.49
CA ASP A 392 -15.64 26.52 0.72
C ASP A 392 -15.67 25.78 -0.63
N TYR A 393 -14.92 24.69 -0.74
CA TYR A 393 -14.74 23.93 -1.97
C TYR A 393 -15.04 22.44 -1.76
N TRP A 394 -15.65 21.81 -2.76
CA TRP A 394 -15.81 20.36 -2.77
C TRP A 394 -14.49 19.64 -3.06
N MET A 395 -14.14 18.70 -2.18
CA MET A 395 -13.26 17.58 -2.48
C MET A 395 -14.14 16.42 -2.98
N ARG A 396 -13.77 15.77 -4.08
CA ARG A 396 -14.61 14.78 -4.76
C ARG A 396 -13.83 13.51 -5.02
N SER A 397 -14.50 12.37 -4.85
CA SER A 397 -13.99 11.04 -5.14
C SER A 397 -15.01 10.28 -5.97
N ASP A 398 -15.15 10.68 -7.23
CA ASP A 398 -16.23 10.19 -8.07
C ASP A 398 -15.95 8.76 -8.52
N ASN A 399 -16.86 7.82 -8.21
CA ASN A 399 -16.77 6.45 -8.72
C ASN A 399 -16.93 6.44 -10.24
N GLN A 400 -16.15 5.57 -10.88
CA GLN A 400 -16.23 5.34 -12.32
C GLN A 400 -17.13 4.13 -12.58
N ASN A 401 -18.45 4.34 -12.71
CA ASN A 401 -19.42 3.27 -12.90
C ASN A 401 -19.20 2.51 -14.22
N ALA A 402 -18.55 3.14 -15.21
CA ALA A 402 -18.13 2.49 -16.45
C ALA A 402 -17.22 1.27 -16.25
N CYS A 403 -16.61 1.09 -15.07
CA CYS A 403 -15.74 -0.05 -14.75
C CYS A 403 -16.48 -1.35 -14.41
N GLY A 404 -17.82 -1.36 -14.47
CA GLY A 404 -18.64 -2.50 -14.04
C GLY A 404 -18.88 -2.57 -12.53
N ALA A 405 -18.17 -1.75 -11.74
CA ALA A 405 -18.35 -1.59 -10.30
C ALA A 405 -19.31 -0.42 -10.02
N VAL A 406 -20.60 -0.71 -9.92
CA VAL A 406 -21.64 0.32 -9.77
C VAL A 406 -21.78 0.78 -8.32
N THR A 407 -21.74 2.10 -8.10
CA THR A 407 -22.12 2.75 -6.85
C THR A 407 -23.34 3.63 -7.06
N THR A 408 -24.34 3.56 -6.16
CA THR A 408 -25.56 4.37 -6.27
C THR A 408 -25.26 5.87 -6.12
N GLN A 409 -24.51 6.28 -5.10
CA GLN A 409 -24.08 7.68 -4.92
C GLN A 409 -22.75 8.00 -5.64
N ALA A 410 -22.50 7.45 -6.83
CA ALA A 410 -21.20 7.52 -7.51
C ALA A 410 -20.57 8.93 -7.63
N LYS A 411 -21.37 10.01 -7.71
CA LYS A 411 -20.90 11.40 -7.83
C LYS A 411 -21.19 12.27 -6.60
N ASP A 412 -21.69 11.67 -5.52
CA ASP A 412 -21.96 12.33 -4.23
C ASP A 412 -21.07 11.75 -3.13
N ILE A 413 -19.83 11.40 -3.49
CA ILE A 413 -18.76 11.03 -2.56
C ILE A 413 -17.89 12.28 -2.40
N LYS A 414 -18.25 13.11 -1.41
CA LYS A 414 -17.71 14.47 -1.26
C LYS A 414 -17.17 14.73 0.15
N GLY A 415 -16.08 15.47 0.20
CA GLY A 415 -15.53 16.12 1.40
C GLY A 415 -15.49 17.64 1.23
N ILE A 416 -15.19 18.37 2.29
CA ILE A 416 -15.21 19.83 2.31
C ILE A 416 -13.82 20.38 2.65
N ILE A 417 -13.36 21.34 1.84
CA ILE A 417 -12.19 22.16 2.08
C ILE A 417 -12.66 23.58 2.45
N ARG A 418 -12.28 24.06 3.65
CA ARG A 418 -12.70 25.37 4.16
C ARG A 418 -11.50 26.30 4.35
N TYR A 419 -11.50 27.41 3.61
CA TYR A 419 -10.48 28.44 3.79
C TYR A 419 -10.69 29.21 5.09
N VAL A 420 -9.60 29.57 5.76
CA VAL A 420 -9.60 30.56 6.85
C VAL A 420 -10.28 31.84 6.34
N GLY A 421 -11.29 32.32 7.08
CA GLY A 421 -12.06 33.51 6.71
C GLY A 421 -13.29 33.23 5.85
N SER A 422 -13.55 31.97 5.47
CA SER A 422 -14.83 31.58 4.89
C SER A 422 -15.98 31.82 5.88
N ALA A 423 -17.15 32.24 5.38
CA ALA A 423 -18.36 32.38 6.19
C ALA A 423 -18.93 31.00 6.61
N GLY A 424 -18.44 29.91 6.02
CA GLY A 424 -18.93 28.56 6.23
C GLY A 424 -20.25 28.30 5.49
N GLY A 425 -20.49 27.03 5.19
CA GLY A 425 -21.67 26.58 4.45
C GLY A 425 -21.41 25.33 3.63
N THR A 426 -22.44 24.90 2.89
CA THR A 426 -22.32 23.88 1.86
C THR A 426 -21.60 24.47 0.66
N PRO A 427 -20.46 23.91 0.20
CA PRO A 427 -19.78 24.41 -0.98
C PRO A 427 -20.70 24.49 -2.22
N THR A 428 -20.56 25.57 -2.98
CA THR A 428 -21.26 25.80 -4.26
C THR A 428 -20.29 25.77 -5.45
N SER A 429 -19.08 25.26 -5.23
CA SER A 429 -18.03 25.14 -6.23
C SER A 429 -18.44 24.21 -7.39
N THR A 430 -17.87 24.48 -8.57
CA THR A 430 -18.23 23.77 -9.81
C THR A 430 -17.27 22.60 -10.06
N ALA A 431 -17.84 21.43 -10.31
CA ALA A 431 -17.09 20.22 -10.67
C ALA A 431 -16.36 20.36 -12.01
N TYR A 432 -15.20 19.72 -12.14
CA TYR A 432 -14.56 19.54 -13.44
C TYR A 432 -15.31 18.51 -14.29
N SER A 433 -15.31 18.71 -15.61
CA SER A 433 -15.85 17.74 -16.57
C SER A 433 -14.79 16.70 -16.96
N TYR A 434 -15.22 15.46 -17.14
CA TYR A 434 -14.37 14.35 -17.57
C TYR A 434 -15.20 13.21 -18.16
N THR A 435 -14.52 12.27 -18.84
CA THR A 435 -15.11 11.03 -19.34
C THR A 435 -15.15 9.97 -18.24
N ASP A 436 -16.26 9.27 -18.06
CA ASP A 436 -16.31 8.10 -17.17
C ASP A 436 -15.47 6.97 -17.79
N GLU A 437 -14.36 6.59 -17.13
CA GLU A 437 -13.38 5.66 -17.69
C GLU A 437 -12.51 5.03 -16.59
N CYS A 438 -11.86 3.91 -16.92
CA CYS A 438 -11.06 3.10 -16.00
C CYS A 438 -9.65 3.01 -16.54
N THR A 439 -8.81 3.97 -16.15
CA THR A 439 -7.43 4.06 -16.61
C THR A 439 -6.57 4.57 -15.45
N ASP A 440 -5.31 4.18 -15.43
CA ASP A 440 -4.32 4.84 -14.57
C ASP A 440 -3.98 6.23 -15.11
N GLU A 441 -3.21 6.98 -14.31
CA GLU A 441 -2.54 8.17 -14.79
C GLU A 441 -1.59 7.82 -15.95
N PRO A 442 -1.44 8.69 -16.97
CA PRO A 442 -0.62 8.39 -18.13
C PRO A 442 0.81 8.02 -17.75
N MET A 443 1.35 6.91 -18.28
CA MET A 443 2.71 6.45 -17.98
C MET A 443 3.79 7.53 -18.17
N ILE A 444 3.62 8.42 -19.16
CA ILE A 444 4.54 9.55 -19.42
C ILE A 444 4.65 10.55 -18.24
N SER A 445 3.59 10.65 -17.42
CA SER A 445 3.54 11.52 -16.23
C SER A 445 4.19 10.86 -15.01
N LEU A 446 4.35 9.55 -15.03
CA LEU A 446 4.73 8.73 -13.87
C LEU A 446 6.23 8.37 -13.90
N ALA A 447 7.09 9.34 -14.16
CA ALA A 447 8.53 9.12 -14.26
C ALA A 447 9.21 9.16 -12.87
N PRO A 448 9.77 8.05 -12.35
CA PRO A 448 10.48 8.04 -11.07
C PRO A 448 11.66 9.03 -11.04
N ILE A 449 11.91 9.65 -9.87
CA ILE A 449 13.13 10.46 -9.65
C ILE A 449 14.36 9.56 -9.64
N LEU A 450 14.31 8.49 -8.84
CA LEU A 450 15.31 7.43 -8.87
C LEU A 450 15.13 6.63 -10.16
N SER A 451 15.95 6.98 -11.16
CA SER A 451 15.91 6.40 -12.49
C SER A 451 16.57 5.03 -12.50
N LEU A 452 15.75 3.98 -12.61
CA LEU A 452 16.20 2.60 -12.79
C LEU A 452 15.65 2.06 -14.12
N SER A 453 16.39 1.14 -14.74
CA SER A 453 15.99 0.55 -16.01
C SER A 453 15.98 -0.97 -15.91
N PRO A 454 14.84 -1.62 -16.24
CA PRO A 454 14.81 -3.05 -16.44
C PRO A 454 15.72 -3.44 -17.60
N THR A 455 16.25 -4.67 -17.55
CA THR A 455 17.16 -5.18 -18.57
C THR A 455 16.56 -6.38 -19.29
N ASN A 456 17.38 -7.17 -20.00
CA ASN A 456 16.89 -8.30 -20.77
C ASN A 456 16.12 -9.29 -19.90
N LYS A 457 14.91 -9.65 -20.35
CA LYS A 457 14.05 -10.64 -19.70
C LYS A 457 14.74 -12.01 -19.68
N ALA A 458 14.95 -12.56 -18.49
CA ALA A 458 15.37 -13.95 -18.30
C ALA A 458 14.19 -14.90 -18.51
N LEU A 459 12.99 -14.43 -18.15
CA LEU A 459 11.73 -15.14 -18.29
C LEU A 459 10.61 -14.17 -18.66
N GLU A 460 9.75 -14.59 -19.58
CA GLU A 460 8.47 -13.94 -19.89
C GLU A 460 7.36 -14.98 -19.78
N ILE A 461 6.30 -14.65 -19.07
CA ILE A 461 5.15 -15.51 -18.86
C ILE A 461 3.89 -14.72 -19.15
N ASP A 462 3.02 -15.33 -19.94
CA ASP A 462 1.76 -14.75 -20.37
C ASP A 462 0.61 -15.46 -19.65
N TYR A 463 -0.30 -14.66 -19.09
CA TYR A 463 -1.51 -15.13 -18.45
C TYR A 463 -2.72 -14.45 -19.07
N ASN A 464 -3.48 -15.21 -19.85
CA ASN A 464 -4.81 -14.85 -20.31
C ASN A 464 -5.82 -14.96 -19.14
N VAL A 465 -6.39 -13.84 -18.76
CA VAL A 465 -7.35 -13.72 -17.67
C VAL A 465 -8.75 -13.95 -18.20
N THR A 466 -9.42 -14.97 -17.66
CA THR A 466 -10.80 -15.33 -18.00
C THR A 466 -11.63 -15.56 -16.74
N PHE A 467 -12.93 -15.75 -16.90
CA PHE A 467 -13.79 -16.27 -15.85
C PHE A 467 -14.48 -17.54 -16.30
N GLY A 468 -14.87 -18.35 -15.32
CA GLY A 468 -15.59 -19.59 -15.55
C GLY A 468 -16.33 -20.04 -14.31
N VAL A 469 -16.80 -21.27 -14.35
CA VAL A 469 -17.52 -21.89 -13.25
C VAL A 469 -16.73 -23.11 -12.79
N ASN A 470 -16.55 -23.27 -11.49
CA ASN A 470 -15.88 -24.46 -10.94
C ASN A 470 -16.86 -25.64 -10.74
N ASP A 471 -16.35 -26.77 -10.27
CA ASP A 471 -17.13 -28.00 -10.02
C ASP A 471 -18.27 -27.83 -9.01
N LYS A 472 -18.23 -26.75 -8.21
CA LYS A 472 -19.27 -26.39 -7.22
C LYS A 472 -20.30 -25.41 -7.79
N ASN A 473 -20.31 -25.17 -9.10
CA ASN A 473 -21.18 -24.22 -9.76
C ASN A 473 -21.00 -22.75 -9.28
N MET A 474 -19.78 -22.39 -8.89
CA MET A 474 -19.44 -21.03 -8.44
C MET A 474 -18.61 -20.29 -9.50
N PHE A 475 -18.90 -19.01 -9.69
CA PHE A 475 -18.12 -18.11 -10.53
C PHE A 475 -16.70 -17.95 -9.97
N LYS A 476 -15.69 -18.11 -10.84
CA LYS A 476 -14.27 -18.02 -10.51
C LYS A 476 -13.49 -17.31 -11.61
N TRP A 477 -12.42 -16.64 -11.22
CA TRP A 477 -11.41 -16.10 -12.13
C TRP A 477 -10.33 -17.13 -12.40
N TYR A 478 -9.87 -17.15 -13.63
CA TYR A 478 -8.84 -18.05 -14.11
C TYR A 478 -7.72 -17.23 -14.75
N LEU A 479 -6.49 -17.60 -14.42
CA LEU A 479 -5.30 -17.20 -15.17
C LEU A 479 -4.90 -18.41 -16.00
N GLU A 480 -4.90 -18.23 -17.32
CA GLU A 480 -4.94 -19.33 -18.28
C GLU A 480 -6.13 -20.27 -17.99
N ASN A 481 -5.85 -21.46 -17.48
CA ASN A 481 -6.85 -22.50 -17.19
C ASN A 481 -6.86 -22.90 -15.71
N SER A 482 -6.33 -22.05 -14.82
CA SER A 482 -6.22 -22.36 -13.39
C SER A 482 -6.80 -21.24 -12.54
N THR A 483 -7.42 -21.59 -11.42
CA THR A 483 -7.98 -20.67 -10.43
C THR A 483 -7.25 -20.86 -9.11
N PHE A 484 -6.94 -19.77 -8.41
CA PHE A 484 -6.17 -19.85 -7.18
C PHE A 484 -6.99 -20.46 -6.04
N GLU A 485 -6.38 -21.37 -5.29
CA GLU A 485 -6.95 -21.97 -4.08
C GLU A 485 -6.06 -21.69 -2.87
N SER A 486 -6.70 -21.53 -1.71
CA SER A 486 -6.03 -21.21 -0.45
C SER A 486 -6.12 -22.39 0.52
N LYS A 487 -5.10 -22.56 1.34
CA LYS A 487 -5.08 -23.54 2.43
C LYS A 487 -4.45 -22.91 3.67
N TYR A 488 -5.28 -22.31 4.50
CA TYR A 488 -4.84 -21.45 5.61
C TYR A 488 -3.95 -22.16 6.62
N SER A 489 -4.17 -23.46 6.85
CA SER A 489 -3.40 -24.28 7.80
C SER A 489 -2.04 -24.77 7.30
N SER A 490 -1.68 -24.49 6.05
CA SER A 490 -0.47 -25.01 5.39
C SER A 490 0.20 -23.95 4.49
N PRO A 491 0.73 -22.87 5.06
CA PRO A 491 1.31 -21.79 4.26
C PRO A 491 2.55 -22.24 3.49
N THR A 492 2.71 -21.70 2.28
CA THR A 492 3.81 -22.02 1.35
C THR A 492 5.19 -21.86 2.00
N LEU A 493 5.43 -20.73 2.66
CA LEU A 493 6.70 -20.39 3.29
C LEU A 493 7.06 -21.38 4.41
N LEU A 494 6.14 -21.66 5.33
CA LEU A 494 6.39 -22.60 6.42
C LEU A 494 6.62 -24.02 5.90
N SER A 495 5.80 -24.46 4.93
CA SER A 495 5.95 -25.78 4.31
C SER A 495 7.34 -25.94 3.68
N PHE A 496 7.82 -24.89 3.01
CA PHE A 496 9.14 -24.86 2.41
C PHE A 496 10.26 -24.87 3.48
N LEU A 497 10.12 -24.08 4.54
CA LEU A 497 11.10 -24.02 5.63
C LEU A 497 11.20 -25.34 6.43
N GLU A 498 10.11 -26.09 6.56
CA GLU A 498 10.10 -27.36 7.30
C GLU A 498 10.57 -28.52 6.44
N ASN A 499 10.06 -28.62 5.20
CA ASN A 499 10.18 -29.84 4.39
C ASN A 499 10.93 -29.64 3.07
N SER A 500 11.41 -28.41 2.79
CA SER A 500 11.97 -28.03 1.48
C SER A 500 10.99 -28.22 0.32
N THR A 501 9.69 -28.29 0.62
CA THR A 501 8.61 -28.43 -0.35
C THR A 501 7.66 -27.25 -0.21
N ALA A 502 7.48 -26.51 -1.31
CA ALA A 502 6.43 -25.50 -1.37
C ALA A 502 5.08 -26.20 -1.54
N HIS A 503 4.13 -25.88 -0.66
CA HIS A 503 2.78 -26.39 -0.80
C HIS A 503 2.06 -25.68 -1.96
N THR A 504 1.59 -26.44 -2.94
CA THR A 504 0.90 -25.89 -4.12
C THR A 504 -0.51 -26.46 -4.23
N VAL A 505 -1.50 -25.78 -3.65
CA VAL A 505 -2.92 -26.06 -3.95
C VAL A 505 -3.33 -25.50 -5.32
N SER A 506 -2.67 -24.44 -5.77
CA SER A 506 -3.01 -23.72 -7.00
C SER A 506 -2.26 -24.21 -8.25
N ASN A 507 -1.56 -25.36 -8.18
CA ASN A 507 -0.81 -26.00 -9.28
C ASN A 507 -0.08 -25.00 -10.21
N ASN A 508 -0.62 -24.74 -11.42
CA ASN A 508 -0.03 -23.90 -12.47
C ASN A 508 0.06 -22.41 -12.12
N LEU A 509 -0.50 -21.99 -10.98
CA LEU A 509 -0.40 -20.62 -10.45
C LEU A 509 0.68 -20.50 -9.38
N PHE A 510 1.71 -21.34 -9.48
CA PHE A 510 2.91 -21.32 -8.68
C PHE A 510 4.12 -21.11 -9.59
N LEU A 511 4.82 -20.01 -9.41
CA LEU A 511 6.01 -19.65 -10.17
C LEU A 511 7.27 -19.86 -9.32
N ASP A 512 8.10 -20.83 -9.69
CA ASP A 512 9.39 -21.11 -9.05
C ASP A 512 10.51 -20.33 -9.75
N LEU A 513 11.09 -19.35 -9.05
CA LEU A 513 12.14 -18.48 -9.54
C LEU A 513 13.43 -18.69 -8.72
N PRO A 514 14.23 -19.71 -9.03
CA PRO A 514 15.31 -20.15 -8.15
C PRO A 514 16.53 -19.21 -8.13
N ASN A 515 16.71 -18.39 -9.16
CA ASN A 515 17.93 -17.63 -9.39
C ASN A 515 17.80 -16.18 -8.94
N ALA A 516 18.90 -15.60 -8.45
CA ALA A 516 19.01 -14.19 -8.09
C ALA A 516 19.39 -13.33 -9.31
N GLY A 517 18.93 -12.07 -9.33
CA GLY A 517 19.28 -11.05 -10.31
C GLY A 517 18.64 -11.22 -11.68
N GLU A 518 17.65 -12.10 -11.82
CA GLU A 518 16.95 -12.34 -13.08
C GLU A 518 15.79 -11.36 -13.23
N TRP A 519 15.64 -10.79 -14.42
CA TRP A 519 14.48 -9.97 -14.77
C TRP A 519 13.34 -10.84 -15.26
N ILE A 520 12.21 -10.76 -14.58
CA ILE A 520 11.01 -11.56 -14.82
C ILE A 520 9.93 -10.65 -15.36
N TYR A 521 9.38 -11.03 -16.51
CA TYR A 521 8.31 -10.30 -17.18
C TYR A 521 7.03 -11.11 -17.06
N ILE A 522 5.97 -10.46 -16.57
CA ILE A 522 4.64 -11.04 -16.49
C ILE A 522 3.71 -10.21 -17.36
N VAL A 523 3.10 -10.86 -18.34
CA VAL A 523 2.04 -10.31 -19.18
C VAL A 523 0.71 -10.82 -18.65
N LEU A 524 -0.18 -9.89 -18.32
CA LEU A 524 -1.57 -10.18 -17.99
C LEU A 524 -2.43 -9.55 -19.08
N GLU A 525 -3.29 -10.34 -19.71
CA GLU A 525 -4.19 -9.84 -20.75
C GLU A 525 -5.59 -10.41 -20.62
N SER A 526 -6.59 -9.70 -21.16
CA SER A 526 -7.94 -10.23 -21.24
C SER A 526 -8.71 -9.63 -22.42
N ALA A 527 -9.46 -10.46 -23.12
CA ALA A 527 -10.48 -9.99 -24.06
C ALA A 527 -11.72 -9.42 -23.35
N LEU A 528 -11.86 -9.64 -22.04
CA LEU A 528 -13.00 -9.16 -21.25
C LEU A 528 -12.85 -7.66 -21.00
N ASN A 529 -13.88 -6.88 -21.30
CA ASN A 529 -13.90 -5.44 -21.04
C ASN A 529 -14.14 -5.11 -19.56
N LEU A 530 -13.34 -5.70 -18.67
CA LEU A 530 -13.33 -5.48 -17.24
C LEU A 530 -11.88 -5.20 -16.81
N PRO A 531 -11.59 -4.05 -16.20
CA PRO A 531 -10.24 -3.72 -15.77
C PRO A 531 -9.93 -4.34 -14.41
N HIS A 532 -8.65 -4.61 -14.14
CA HIS A 532 -8.20 -5.25 -12.91
C HIS A 532 -6.98 -4.55 -12.33
N PRO A 533 -7.03 -3.95 -11.13
CA PRO A 533 -5.84 -3.46 -10.45
C PRO A 533 -5.01 -4.66 -10.01
N ILE A 534 -3.80 -4.79 -10.53
CA ILE A 534 -2.87 -5.88 -10.26
C ILE A 534 -1.85 -5.40 -9.24
N HIS A 535 -1.78 -6.11 -8.12
CA HIS A 535 -0.84 -5.87 -7.03
C HIS A 535 0.19 -7.01 -6.94
N LEU A 536 1.45 -6.65 -6.69
CA LEU A 536 2.54 -7.59 -6.43
C LEU A 536 3.13 -7.31 -5.04
N HIS A 537 3.21 -8.34 -4.22
CA HIS A 537 3.87 -8.27 -2.93
C HIS A 537 5.40 -8.33 -3.09
N GLY A 538 6.12 -7.74 -2.13
CA GLY A 538 7.58 -7.86 -2.02
C GLY A 538 8.40 -7.03 -3.00
N HIS A 539 7.76 -6.36 -3.96
CA HIS A 539 8.42 -5.64 -5.06
C HIS A 539 7.66 -4.40 -5.50
N ASP A 540 8.39 -3.37 -5.89
CA ASP A 540 7.88 -2.44 -6.89
C ASP A 540 8.23 -2.99 -8.28
N PHE A 541 7.23 -3.24 -9.11
CA PHE A 541 7.44 -3.64 -10.50
C PHE A 541 7.51 -2.42 -11.43
N PHE A 542 8.16 -2.62 -12.55
CA PHE A 542 8.23 -1.69 -13.67
C PHE A 542 7.06 -1.95 -14.62
N ILE A 543 6.28 -0.92 -14.94
CA ILE A 543 5.21 -1.00 -15.93
C ILE A 543 5.84 -0.87 -17.32
N MET A 544 6.06 -2.00 -17.98
CA MET A 544 6.73 -2.04 -19.29
C MET A 544 5.81 -1.59 -20.41
N ALA A 545 4.54 -1.97 -20.36
CA ALA A 545 3.50 -1.53 -21.26
C ALA A 545 2.12 -1.73 -20.62
N GLN A 546 1.17 -0.88 -21.00
CA GLN A 546 -0.23 -0.94 -20.58
C GLN A 546 -1.07 -0.46 -21.77
N GLY A 547 -2.06 -1.25 -22.19
CA GLY A 547 -2.79 -0.94 -23.42
C GLY A 547 -4.06 -1.73 -23.65
N SER A 548 -4.75 -1.41 -24.75
CA SER A 548 -5.94 -2.11 -25.23
C SER A 548 -5.60 -3.13 -26.32
N GLY A 549 -6.47 -4.11 -26.51
CA GLY A 549 -6.28 -5.20 -27.46
C GLY A 549 -5.47 -6.36 -26.90
N THR A 550 -5.15 -7.31 -27.76
CA THR A 550 -4.32 -8.48 -27.42
C THR A 550 -2.86 -8.08 -27.38
N TYR A 551 -2.12 -8.58 -26.40
CA TYR A 551 -0.69 -8.41 -26.35
C TYR A 551 0.00 -9.12 -27.53
N SER A 552 1.11 -8.56 -28.00
CA SER A 552 1.98 -9.19 -29.00
C SER A 552 3.43 -9.04 -28.57
N PRO A 553 4.32 -9.99 -28.89
CA PRO A 553 5.76 -9.82 -28.69
C PRO A 553 6.37 -8.61 -29.42
N SER A 554 5.64 -8.03 -30.38
CA SER A 554 6.02 -6.78 -31.08
C SER A 554 5.57 -5.50 -30.37
N THR A 555 4.83 -5.61 -29.27
CA THR A 555 4.36 -4.48 -28.48
C THR A 555 5.55 -3.65 -27.98
N PRO A 556 5.58 -2.33 -28.22
CA PRO A 556 6.66 -1.49 -27.71
C PRO A 556 6.67 -1.48 -26.18
N LEU A 557 7.80 -1.91 -25.59
CA LEU A 557 8.03 -1.85 -24.16
C LEU A 557 8.89 -0.63 -23.79
N GLN A 558 8.57 0.01 -22.66
CA GLN A 558 9.32 1.14 -22.13
C GLN A 558 10.45 0.65 -21.20
N PHE A 559 11.69 0.60 -21.69
CA PHE A 559 12.86 0.20 -20.88
C PHE A 559 13.55 1.36 -20.16
N LYS A 560 13.36 2.60 -20.63
CA LYS A 560 14.03 3.77 -20.06
C LYS A 560 13.16 4.37 -18.96
N ASN A 561 13.54 4.14 -17.70
CA ASN A 561 12.86 4.66 -16.51
C ASN A 561 11.32 4.59 -16.61
N PRO A 562 10.73 3.41 -16.87
CA PRO A 562 9.28 3.30 -16.89
C PRO A 562 8.71 3.55 -15.48
N PRO A 563 7.39 3.76 -15.38
CA PRO A 563 6.75 3.84 -14.07
C PRO A 563 7.09 2.62 -13.22
N ARG A 564 7.37 2.84 -11.93
CA ARG A 564 7.76 1.79 -10.98
C ARG A 564 6.92 1.88 -9.72
N ARG A 565 6.14 0.86 -9.41
CA ARG A 565 5.17 0.86 -8.31
C ARG A 565 4.71 -0.55 -7.96
N ASP A 566 3.87 -0.71 -6.94
CA ASP A 566 3.38 -2.02 -6.51
C ASP A 566 1.97 -2.37 -7.01
N THR A 567 1.20 -1.40 -7.55
CA THR A 567 -0.16 -1.64 -8.05
C THR A 567 -0.47 -0.91 -9.35
N ALA A 568 -0.87 -1.61 -10.42
CA ALA A 568 -1.19 -1.01 -11.71
C ALA A 568 -2.42 -1.66 -12.35
N LEU A 569 -3.19 -0.88 -13.11
CA LEU A 569 -4.39 -1.37 -13.77
C LEU A 569 -4.05 -2.22 -14.99
N MET A 570 -4.55 -3.45 -15.07
CA MET A 570 -4.75 -4.14 -16.34
C MET A 570 -6.02 -3.58 -17.00
N PRO A 571 -5.93 -2.89 -18.15
CA PRO A 571 -7.10 -2.34 -18.82
C PRO A 571 -8.07 -3.44 -19.26
N GLY A 572 -9.37 -3.15 -19.23
CA GLY A 572 -10.38 -4.04 -19.81
C GLY A 572 -10.20 -4.17 -21.31
N GLY A 573 -10.34 -5.39 -21.84
CA GLY A 573 -10.14 -5.69 -23.25
C GLY A 573 -8.71 -5.39 -23.70
N GLY A 574 -7.74 -5.55 -22.80
CA GLY A 574 -6.38 -5.03 -22.91
C GLY A 574 -5.36 -5.89 -22.18
N PHE A 575 -4.18 -5.31 -21.95
CA PHE A 575 -3.05 -5.98 -21.33
C PHE A 575 -2.23 -5.05 -20.43
N LEU A 576 -1.49 -5.68 -19.52
CA LEU A 576 -0.48 -5.08 -18.66
C LEU A 576 0.77 -5.96 -18.72
N VAL A 577 1.92 -5.36 -19.01
CA VAL A 577 3.23 -6.00 -18.95
C VAL A 577 3.99 -5.39 -17.78
N ILE A 578 4.29 -6.19 -16.77
CA ILE A 578 5.11 -5.80 -15.63
C ILE A 578 6.46 -6.52 -15.66
N ALA A 579 7.49 -5.88 -15.12
CA ALA A 579 8.79 -6.49 -14.91
C ALA A 579 9.28 -6.26 -13.48
N PHE A 580 9.89 -7.27 -12.86
CA PHE A 580 10.60 -7.13 -11.59
C PHE A 580 11.89 -7.95 -11.64
N VAL A 581 12.80 -7.69 -10.71
CA VAL A 581 14.07 -8.42 -10.60
C VAL A 581 14.03 -9.33 -9.38
N THR A 582 14.55 -10.55 -9.50
CA THR A 582 14.63 -11.48 -8.37
C THR A 582 15.74 -11.07 -7.41
N GLU A 583 15.38 -10.45 -6.30
CA GLU A 583 16.33 -9.93 -5.32
C GLU A 583 15.80 -9.93 -3.88
N ASN A 584 14.64 -10.52 -3.64
CA ASN A 584 13.99 -10.58 -2.35
C ASN A 584 13.50 -12.01 -2.07
N PRO A 585 14.33 -12.87 -1.48
CA PRO A 585 13.97 -14.27 -1.22
C PRO A 585 12.70 -14.39 -0.39
N GLY A 586 11.70 -15.11 -0.91
CA GLY A 586 10.42 -15.26 -0.23
C GLY A 586 9.33 -15.93 -1.06
N ALA A 587 8.16 -16.09 -0.45
CA ALA A 587 6.92 -16.45 -1.13
C ALA A 587 6.04 -15.19 -1.27
N TRP A 588 5.75 -14.77 -2.50
CA TRP A 588 5.05 -13.51 -2.80
C TRP A 588 3.76 -13.74 -3.57
N LEU A 589 2.73 -12.96 -3.25
CA LEU A 589 1.45 -12.99 -3.95
C LEU A 589 1.44 -11.95 -5.08
N LEU A 590 0.92 -12.33 -6.24
CA LEU A 590 0.44 -11.41 -7.27
C LEU A 590 -1.06 -11.64 -7.44
N HIS A 591 -1.88 -10.59 -7.36
CA HIS A 591 -3.32 -10.75 -7.43
C HIS A 591 -4.06 -9.52 -7.96
N CYS A 592 -5.31 -9.71 -8.34
CA CYS A 592 -6.22 -8.59 -8.53
C CYS A 592 -6.65 -8.03 -7.17
N HIS A 593 -6.57 -6.71 -6.97
CA HIS A 593 -6.93 -6.04 -5.72
C HIS A 593 -8.44 -5.75 -5.60
N ILE A 594 -9.27 -6.16 -6.57
CA ILE A 594 -10.72 -6.22 -6.38
C ILE A 594 -11.02 -7.39 -5.43
N GLY A 595 -11.58 -7.11 -4.25
CA GLY A 595 -11.75 -8.13 -3.21
C GLY A 595 -12.57 -9.33 -3.63
N TRP A 596 -13.62 -9.10 -4.42
CA TRP A 596 -14.40 -10.19 -5.02
C TRP A 596 -13.53 -11.07 -5.92
N HIS A 597 -12.67 -10.46 -6.74
CA HIS A 597 -11.87 -11.17 -7.74
C HIS A 597 -10.75 -11.97 -7.08
N GLN A 598 -10.06 -11.38 -6.09
CA GLN A 598 -9.12 -12.07 -5.22
C GLN A 598 -9.78 -13.28 -4.56
N SER A 599 -10.92 -13.07 -3.87
CA SER A 599 -11.68 -14.14 -3.24
C SER A 599 -12.34 -15.10 -4.23
N MET A 600 -12.20 -14.89 -5.54
CA MET A 600 -12.68 -15.78 -6.61
C MET A 600 -11.52 -16.39 -7.42
N GLY A 601 -10.29 -16.28 -6.93
CA GLY A 601 -9.14 -17.02 -7.45
C GLY A 601 -8.27 -16.25 -8.44
N PHE A 602 -8.46 -14.93 -8.60
CA PHE A 602 -7.57 -14.09 -9.40
C PHE A 602 -6.28 -13.79 -8.63
N ALA A 603 -5.41 -14.79 -8.56
CA ALA A 603 -4.10 -14.69 -7.93
C ALA A 603 -3.12 -15.72 -8.49
N LEU A 604 -1.83 -15.48 -8.30
CA LEU A 604 -0.77 -16.48 -8.40
C LEU A 604 0.25 -16.25 -7.28
N GLN A 605 1.01 -17.28 -6.94
CA GLN A 605 2.09 -17.17 -5.97
C GLN A 605 3.46 -17.41 -6.61
N ILE A 606 4.46 -16.70 -6.11
CA ILE A 606 5.83 -16.71 -6.60
C ILE A 606 6.72 -17.20 -5.46
N LEU A 607 7.51 -18.24 -5.69
CA LEU A 607 8.59 -18.65 -4.79
C LEU A 607 9.91 -18.15 -5.37
N GLU A 608 10.45 -17.10 -4.78
CA GLU A 608 11.62 -16.39 -5.25
C GLU A 608 12.87 -16.76 -4.47
N MET A 609 13.96 -17.01 -5.19
CA MET A 609 15.31 -17.28 -4.67
C MET A 609 15.27 -18.34 -3.56
N LYS A 610 14.59 -19.46 -3.82
CA LYS A 610 14.30 -20.50 -2.81
C LYS A 610 15.53 -21.00 -2.03
N GLY A 611 16.72 -20.97 -2.65
CA GLY A 611 17.98 -21.33 -1.99
C GLY A 611 18.39 -20.40 -0.84
N GLU A 612 17.89 -19.16 -0.82
CA GLU A 612 18.25 -18.13 0.15
C GLU A 612 17.20 -17.92 1.24
N ILE A 613 15.95 -18.36 1.02
CA ILE A 613 14.81 -18.17 1.94
C ILE A 613 15.12 -18.63 3.36
N ARG A 614 15.80 -19.77 3.52
CA ARG A 614 16.14 -20.31 4.85
C ARG A 614 17.07 -19.36 5.60
N GLY A 615 18.14 -18.89 4.95
CA GLY A 615 19.11 -17.98 5.55
C GLY A 615 18.48 -16.65 5.96
N VAL A 616 17.57 -16.13 5.12
CA VAL A 616 16.79 -14.92 5.41
C VAL A 616 15.87 -15.12 6.61
N SER A 617 15.06 -16.19 6.60
CA SER A 617 14.07 -16.46 7.65
C SER A 617 14.74 -16.72 9.00
N GLU A 618 15.78 -17.55 9.02
CA GLU A 618 16.56 -17.87 10.24
C GLU A 618 17.41 -16.69 10.72
N GLY A 619 17.80 -15.79 9.82
CA GLY A 619 18.48 -14.53 10.14
C GLY A 619 17.64 -13.59 11.00
N VAL A 620 16.30 -13.69 10.91
CA VAL A 620 15.39 -13.03 11.84
C VAL A 620 15.13 -13.95 13.04
N LYS A 621 15.91 -13.73 14.10
CA LYS A 621 15.91 -14.58 15.31
C LYS A 621 14.49 -14.89 15.82
N GLY A 622 14.14 -16.18 15.82
CA GLY A 622 12.88 -16.70 16.37
C GLY A 622 11.67 -16.60 15.45
N SER A 623 11.81 -16.05 14.24
CA SER A 623 10.70 -15.82 13.31
C SER A 623 10.00 -17.11 12.87
N VAL A 624 10.77 -18.18 12.61
CA VAL A 624 10.25 -19.51 12.22
C VAL A 624 9.43 -20.11 13.35
N GLY A 625 9.90 -19.99 14.60
CA GLY A 625 9.15 -20.46 15.77
C GLY A 625 7.83 -19.71 15.96
N VAL A 626 7.79 -18.40 15.66
CA VAL A 626 6.54 -17.61 15.68
C VAL A 626 5.56 -18.10 14.61
N MET A 627 6.02 -18.38 13.39
CA MET A 627 5.16 -18.96 12.34
C MET A 627 4.58 -20.32 12.75
N GLN A 628 5.43 -21.17 13.35
CA GLN A 628 5.00 -22.49 13.84
C GLN A 628 3.94 -22.37 14.94
N ASP A 629 4.14 -21.49 15.93
CA ASP A 629 3.18 -21.25 17.02
C ASP A 629 1.83 -20.74 16.49
N VAL A 630 1.83 -19.74 15.61
CA VAL A 630 0.61 -19.19 15.00
C VAL A 630 -0.13 -20.28 14.22
N CYS A 631 0.59 -21.10 13.46
CA CYS A 631 -0.01 -22.19 12.70
C CYS A 631 -0.53 -23.34 13.57
N GLU A 632 0.14 -23.68 14.67
CA GLU A 632 -0.36 -24.68 15.63
C GLU A 632 -1.67 -24.22 16.26
N LYS A 633 -1.72 -22.97 16.72
CA LYS A 633 -2.92 -22.35 17.29
C LYS A 633 -4.07 -22.27 16.29
N TRP A 634 -3.78 -21.90 15.04
CA TRP A 634 -4.79 -21.90 13.97
C TRP A 634 -5.38 -23.29 13.74
N ARG A 635 -4.53 -24.32 13.57
CA ARG A 635 -5.00 -25.70 13.37
C ARG A 635 -5.84 -26.19 14.54
N ASN A 636 -5.41 -25.93 15.78
CA ASN A 636 -6.18 -26.29 16.97
C ASN A 636 -7.56 -25.62 17.00
N TRP A 637 -7.64 -24.34 16.60
CA TRP A 637 -8.91 -23.62 16.53
C TRP A 637 -9.81 -24.12 15.39
N GLU A 638 -9.25 -24.38 14.20
CA GLU A 638 -9.94 -24.94 13.03
C GLU A 638 -10.52 -26.33 13.32
N ASP A 639 -9.73 -27.22 13.92
CA ASP A 639 -10.15 -28.57 14.33
C ASP A 639 -11.29 -28.52 15.36
N GLY A 640 -11.21 -27.58 16.31
CA GLY A 640 -12.25 -27.33 17.31
C GLY A 640 -13.61 -26.89 16.73
N LYS A 641 -13.64 -26.39 15.49
CA LYS A 641 -14.88 -26.04 14.76
C LYS A 641 -15.48 -27.22 13.98
N GLY A 642 -14.94 -28.43 14.13
CA GLY A 642 -15.52 -29.67 13.58
C GLY A 642 -15.24 -29.88 12.10
N GLY A 643 -14.09 -29.42 11.60
CA GLY A 643 -13.66 -29.66 10.22
C GLY A 643 -14.50 -28.94 9.16
N GLN A 644 -15.21 -27.86 9.52
CA GLN A 644 -15.76 -26.96 8.51
C GLN A 644 -14.59 -26.42 7.68
N ASN A 645 -14.65 -26.58 6.36
CA ASN A 645 -13.63 -26.05 5.47
C ASN A 645 -13.73 -24.52 5.48
N LEU A 646 -12.90 -23.87 6.32
CA LEU A 646 -12.80 -22.43 6.45
C LEU A 646 -11.93 -21.80 5.36
N ASN A 647 -11.41 -22.62 4.42
CA ASN A 647 -10.67 -22.12 3.27
C ASN A 647 -11.66 -21.40 2.32
N SER A 648 -11.73 -20.08 2.48
CA SER A 648 -12.15 -19.15 1.44
C SER A 648 -10.92 -18.79 0.60
N PRO A 649 -11.06 -18.32 -0.64
CA PRO A 649 -9.90 -17.77 -1.35
C PRO A 649 -9.45 -16.48 -0.66
N ILE A 650 -8.12 -16.31 -0.63
CA ILE A 650 -7.28 -15.42 0.22
C ILE A 650 -7.99 -14.23 0.84
#